data_AF-A0AAV6UY78-F1
#
_entry.id   AF-A0AAV6UY78-F1
#
_cell.length_a   1.000
_cell.length_b   1.000
_cell.length_c   1.000
_cell.angle_alpha   90.00
_cell.angle_beta   90.00
_cell.angle_gamma   90.00
#
_symmetry.space_group_name_H-M   'P 1'
#
loop_
_entity.id
_entity.type
_entity.pdbx_description
1 polymer ?
#
loop_
_entity_poly.entity_id
_entity_poly.type
_entity_poly.pdbx_seq_one_letter_code
_entity_poly.pdbx_strand_id
1 'polypeptide(L)'
;MSLKALALFKNGPLMDVACIQGFLDQGNPLARAQAFQYFEQLKESQDGWKMSINLLTGPNKQQEQVKFFCFQVIFHYVKTKYSFADSEQQQHIREFVKHWIQSQSSCSEPDTALIQNKAAQVVCQVFLSDYPSKWPGFFDDLLSALGLGVTATAIYLRIVLAINAEIGDREIPRSQKELDSFTFIKDTIRETCVTKLVDSWHHILVTYQTIKHDVVCLCLDVIGSYIAWIDIGLIANDRFVQVFVTFLSVPTLRESTCDCISQIISKGMDPVAKVKLVESYAAVIKQAGVLNFTGSGDDEDFMVKLSTLVNTMGTAILTSWTKLQKAKDTNGMTIAANAIHDKTELLLKFLSNDDDEVSLAVVEFAREYLQFLKNKASAGAYNGPDSSIVEAILYIVINKYKYDPSTDFSCQDQEDAFFQDYRKSLKILFDNLTMLDLELVFSRTQSMITDTLSRWQSLSYSDVEVGITFLYLLGEAVPNCQGNPISANSDKKAEMHEMLQLLATSGVSRQGHVAVVLLFFETVVRFEKFFAQEPRHIPEILAAFLDDRGLRNKDPHVRSRASYLFYRFIKCLKTLMSSYTEGILTKLQDLLVLSTPLNGVLSSILSPDDQLYIYETAAILIISGNYDSETKLNLLQRLLLPVAETFKTLLEKLPVTSEEQQRREIAKCMNHAIAVTSRTSKAFSNQQTMKVNGCMDVYLQALQIFLGALNLPYEQSVLQSAVRQYLHRMVVCLESEVLPYFPMAAEQLLKSSDIRSIQEFIPLINQLISKFKVSLL
;
A
#
# COMPACT_ATOMS: atom_id res chain seq x y z
N MET A 1 -9.52 52.73 -23.74
CA MET A 1 -8.54 53.77 -23.32
C MET A 1 -7.20 53.07 -23.13
N SER A 2 -6.38 53.09 -24.17
CA SER A 2 -5.28 52.16 -24.39
C SER A 2 -3.91 52.79 -24.12
N LEU A 3 -2.98 51.98 -23.64
CA LEU A 3 -1.51 52.16 -23.63
C LEU A 3 -0.90 53.36 -22.87
N LYS A 4 -1.62 54.46 -22.64
CA LYS A 4 -1.04 55.67 -22.01
C LYS A 4 -0.91 55.60 -20.49
N ALA A 5 -1.73 54.82 -19.79
CA ALA A 5 -1.65 54.71 -18.33
C ALA A 5 -0.45 53.86 -17.86
N LEU A 6 -0.05 52.85 -18.64
CA LEU A 6 1.09 51.97 -18.33
C LEU A 6 2.45 52.57 -18.72
N ALA A 7 2.50 53.55 -19.62
CA ALA A 7 3.75 54.15 -20.10
C ALA A 7 4.41 55.13 -19.10
N LEU A 8 3.72 55.53 -18.03
CA LEU A 8 4.20 56.54 -17.08
C LEU A 8 5.19 56.01 -16.01
N PHE A 9 5.48 54.71 -15.97
CA PHE A 9 6.22 54.10 -14.86
C PHE A 9 7.57 53.47 -15.25
N LYS A 10 8.25 54.01 -16.28
CA LYS A 10 9.59 53.54 -16.72
C LYS A 10 10.74 53.79 -15.72
N ASN A 11 10.52 54.47 -14.59
CA ASN A 11 11.57 54.87 -13.64
C ASN A 11 11.36 54.29 -12.22
N GLY A 12 11.20 52.96 -12.11
CA GLY A 12 11.32 52.23 -10.85
C GLY A 12 12.60 51.37 -10.82
N PRO A 13 13.08 50.94 -9.64
CA PRO A 13 14.23 50.04 -9.53
C PRO A 13 14.05 48.79 -10.42
N LEU A 14 15.07 48.46 -11.22
CA LEU A 14 15.06 47.26 -12.06
C LEU A 14 15.22 46.00 -11.18
N MET A 15 14.38 45.01 -11.44
CA MET A 15 14.44 43.69 -10.79
C MET A 15 15.72 42.95 -11.24
N ASP A 16 16.43 42.31 -10.31
CA ASP A 16 17.68 41.58 -10.63
C ASP A 16 17.36 40.21 -11.23
N VAL A 17 17.21 40.19 -12.56
CA VAL A 17 16.91 38.98 -13.34
C VAL A 17 18.03 37.94 -13.23
N ALA A 18 19.29 38.37 -13.05
CA ALA A 18 20.44 37.47 -12.93
C ALA A 18 20.45 36.73 -11.58
N CYS A 19 20.02 37.39 -10.50
CA CYS A 19 19.84 36.75 -9.19
C CYS A 19 18.73 35.69 -9.22
N ILE A 20 17.62 35.93 -9.92
CA ILE A 20 16.51 34.98 -10.06
C ILE A 20 16.93 33.73 -10.86
N GLN A 21 17.82 33.89 -11.85
CA GLN A 21 18.36 32.77 -12.64
C GLN A 21 19.21 31.79 -11.81
N GLY A 22 19.81 32.27 -10.71
CA GLY A 22 20.59 31.45 -9.77
C GLY A 22 19.80 30.35 -9.05
N PHE A 23 18.45 30.41 -9.08
CA PHE A 23 17.59 29.39 -8.47
C PHE A 23 17.70 28.00 -9.12
N LEU A 24 18.05 27.94 -10.41
CA LEU A 24 18.09 26.71 -11.21
C LEU A 24 19.47 26.08 -11.35
N ASP A 25 20.53 26.77 -10.91
CA ASP A 25 21.89 26.27 -11.04
C ASP A 25 22.11 25.10 -10.05
N GLN A 26 21.91 23.86 -10.53
CA GLN A 26 22.05 22.65 -9.71
C GLN A 26 23.47 22.46 -9.16
N GLY A 27 24.46 23.11 -9.79
CA GLY A 27 25.85 23.08 -9.37
C GLY A 27 26.24 24.16 -8.34
N ASN A 28 25.40 25.16 -8.05
CA ASN A 28 25.78 26.31 -7.22
C ASN A 28 24.81 26.60 -6.05
N PRO A 29 25.07 26.06 -4.84
CA PRO A 29 24.21 26.27 -3.67
C PRO A 29 24.18 27.72 -3.17
N LEU A 30 25.22 28.52 -3.46
CA LEU A 30 25.28 29.93 -3.06
C LEU A 30 24.34 30.80 -3.91
N ALA A 31 24.28 30.56 -5.22
CA ALA A 31 23.37 31.27 -6.13
C ALA A 31 21.89 30.99 -5.77
N ARG A 32 21.57 29.77 -5.32
CA ARG A 32 20.23 29.40 -4.83
C ARG A 32 19.86 30.11 -3.54
N ALA A 33 20.78 30.17 -2.58
CA ALA A 33 20.56 30.88 -1.32
C ALA A 33 20.32 32.39 -1.56
N GLN A 34 21.07 32.98 -2.49
CA GLN A 34 20.90 34.38 -2.90
C GLN A 34 19.54 34.62 -3.58
N ALA A 35 19.14 33.74 -4.50
CA ALA A 35 17.84 33.84 -5.17
C ALA A 35 16.67 33.71 -4.17
N PHE A 36 16.78 32.81 -3.19
CA PHE A 36 15.77 32.64 -2.14
C PHE A 36 15.71 33.85 -1.20
N GLN A 37 16.86 34.40 -0.81
CA GLN A 37 16.91 35.60 0.01
C GLN A 37 16.29 36.80 -0.72
N TYR A 38 16.57 36.94 -2.02
CA TYR A 38 15.98 37.98 -2.85
C TYR A 38 14.45 37.82 -3.00
N PHE A 39 13.96 36.59 -3.07
CA PHE A 39 12.53 36.30 -3.08
C PHE A 39 11.80 36.75 -1.82
N GLU A 40 12.35 36.44 -0.65
CA GLU A 40 11.76 36.86 0.62
C GLU A 40 11.79 38.39 0.75
N GLN A 41 12.89 39.05 0.34
CA GLN A 41 12.97 40.52 0.30
C GLN A 41 11.87 41.13 -0.59
N LEU A 42 11.62 40.55 -1.75
CA LEU A 42 10.59 41.04 -2.66
C LEU A 42 9.16 40.84 -2.13
N LYS A 43 8.89 39.74 -1.42
CA LYS A 43 7.58 39.53 -0.75
C LYS A 43 7.33 40.52 0.38
N GLU A 44 8.38 40.83 1.15
CA GLU A 44 8.29 41.77 2.27
C GLU A 44 8.13 43.21 1.78
N SER A 45 8.78 43.56 0.67
CA SER A 45 8.73 44.89 0.07
C SER A 45 7.31 45.37 -0.26
N GLN A 46 7.08 46.69 -0.20
CA GLN A 46 5.77 47.28 -0.50
C GLN A 46 5.48 47.34 -2.01
N ASP A 47 6.51 47.45 -2.86
CA ASP A 47 6.39 47.62 -4.31
C ASP A 47 6.86 46.40 -5.14
N GLY A 48 7.33 45.31 -4.51
CA GLY A 48 7.85 44.13 -5.23
C GLY A 48 6.84 43.47 -6.17
N TRP A 49 5.54 43.57 -5.86
CA TRP A 49 4.46 43.10 -6.74
C TRP A 49 4.28 44.02 -7.97
N LYS A 50 4.45 45.35 -7.83
CA LYS A 50 4.41 46.30 -8.96
C LYS A 50 5.60 46.08 -9.90
N MET A 51 6.79 45.84 -9.34
CA MET A 51 7.97 45.47 -10.12
C MET A 51 7.74 44.19 -10.92
N SER A 52 7.13 43.19 -10.28
CA SER A 52 6.78 41.91 -10.91
C SER A 52 5.76 42.09 -12.05
N ILE A 53 4.73 42.94 -11.86
CA ILE A 53 3.75 43.27 -12.91
C ILE A 53 4.45 43.95 -14.09
N ASN A 54 5.28 44.97 -13.84
CA ASN A 54 5.98 45.69 -14.89
C ASN A 54 6.89 44.78 -15.73
N LEU A 55 7.57 43.81 -15.08
CA LEU A 55 8.40 42.83 -15.76
C LEU A 55 7.57 41.87 -16.63
N LEU A 56 6.41 41.43 -16.13
CA LEU A 56 5.49 40.55 -16.87
C LEU A 56 4.81 41.25 -18.05
N THR A 57 4.56 42.57 -17.95
CA THR A 57 3.95 43.38 -19.02
C THR A 57 4.98 44.01 -19.96
N GLY A 58 6.27 43.82 -19.70
CA GLY A 58 7.35 44.41 -20.49
C GLY A 58 7.42 43.85 -21.92
N PRO A 59 8.00 44.58 -22.88
CA PRO A 59 8.10 44.17 -24.28
C PRO A 59 9.10 43.01 -24.50
N ASN A 60 9.98 42.73 -23.54
CA ASN A 60 11.02 41.72 -23.66
C ASN A 60 10.50 40.34 -23.23
N LYS A 61 10.67 39.32 -24.07
CA LYS A 61 10.34 37.93 -23.75
C LYS A 61 11.20 37.46 -22.57
N GLN A 62 10.57 37.28 -21.41
CA GLN A 62 11.20 36.75 -20.21
C GLN A 62 11.21 35.22 -20.22
N GLN A 63 12.19 34.61 -19.56
CA GLN A 63 12.24 33.18 -19.31
C GLN A 63 11.08 32.74 -18.39
N GLU A 64 10.60 31.50 -18.55
CA GLU A 64 9.43 30.98 -17.82
C GLU A 64 9.62 31.05 -16.30
N GLN A 65 10.83 30.80 -15.81
CA GLN A 65 11.11 30.73 -14.38
C GLN A 65 11.03 32.10 -13.72
N VAL A 66 11.46 33.14 -14.44
CA VAL A 66 11.30 34.53 -14.01
C VAL A 66 9.81 34.91 -14.00
N LYS A 67 9.04 34.49 -15.01
CA LYS A 67 7.58 34.71 -15.03
C LYS A 67 6.90 34.02 -13.85
N PHE A 68 7.23 32.75 -13.59
CA PHE A 68 6.68 32.00 -12.46
C PHE A 68 6.98 32.67 -11.13
N PHE A 69 8.22 33.13 -10.95
CA PHE A 69 8.65 33.86 -9.78
C PHE A 69 7.86 35.16 -9.58
N CYS A 70 7.70 35.96 -10.63
CA CYS A 70 6.90 37.19 -10.59
C CYS A 70 5.44 36.90 -10.21
N PHE A 71 4.81 35.87 -10.80
CA PHE A 71 3.46 35.47 -10.41
C PHE A 71 3.38 34.99 -8.96
N GLN A 72 4.42 34.35 -8.42
CA GLN A 72 4.47 33.93 -7.03
C GLN A 72 4.56 35.13 -6.06
N VAL A 73 5.33 36.16 -6.40
CA VAL A 73 5.39 37.41 -5.62
C VAL A 73 4.03 38.10 -5.63
N ILE A 74 3.38 38.21 -6.80
CA ILE A 74 2.03 38.78 -6.92
C ILE A 74 1.01 37.96 -6.12
N PHE A 75 1.07 36.62 -6.22
CA PHE A 75 0.20 35.71 -5.45
C PHE A 75 0.31 35.97 -3.95
N HIS A 76 1.53 36.10 -3.42
CA HIS A 76 1.77 36.39 -2.01
C HIS A 76 1.16 37.74 -1.59
N TYR A 77 1.35 38.78 -2.40
CA TYR A 77 0.75 40.09 -2.15
C TYR A 77 -0.79 40.02 -2.13
N VAL A 78 -1.39 39.36 -3.13
CA VAL A 78 -2.85 39.19 -3.21
C VAL A 78 -3.39 38.47 -1.98
N LYS A 79 -2.70 37.42 -1.52
CA LYS A 79 -3.13 36.63 -0.36
C LYS A 79 -3.01 37.38 0.98
N THR A 80 -2.02 38.26 1.14
CA THR A 80 -1.64 38.81 2.46
C THR A 80 -1.99 40.28 2.68
N LYS A 81 -1.88 41.11 1.63
CA LYS A 81 -1.94 42.58 1.74
C LYS A 81 -3.11 43.19 0.95
N TYR A 82 -3.64 42.50 -0.06
CA TYR A 82 -4.64 43.04 -0.99
C TYR A 82 -5.99 43.39 -0.36
N SER A 83 -6.41 42.68 0.71
CA SER A 83 -7.63 43.02 1.44
C SER A 83 -7.64 44.44 2.02
N PHE A 84 -6.44 44.98 2.30
CA PHE A 84 -6.22 46.33 2.83
C PHE A 84 -5.74 47.33 1.77
N ALA A 85 -5.62 46.90 0.50
CA ALA A 85 -5.16 47.75 -0.58
C ALA A 85 -6.16 48.87 -0.90
N ASP A 86 -5.64 50.01 -1.33
CA ASP A 86 -6.43 51.14 -1.82
C ASP A 86 -7.11 50.82 -3.17
N SER A 87 -8.07 51.67 -3.57
CA SER A 87 -8.82 51.48 -4.81
C SER A 87 -7.93 51.55 -6.06
N GLU A 88 -6.79 52.25 -6.00
CA GLU A 88 -5.86 52.40 -7.12
C GLU A 88 -5.04 51.13 -7.34
N GLN A 89 -4.53 50.51 -6.26
CA GLN A 89 -3.81 49.24 -6.30
C GLN A 89 -4.72 48.08 -6.75
N GLN A 90 -5.97 48.07 -6.27
CA GLN A 90 -6.97 47.10 -6.72
C GLN A 90 -7.24 47.23 -8.22
N GLN A 91 -7.42 48.45 -8.72
CA GLN A 91 -7.58 48.72 -10.14
C GLN A 91 -6.35 48.30 -10.95
N HIS A 92 -5.14 48.52 -10.43
CA HIS A 92 -3.89 48.14 -11.10
C HIS A 92 -3.77 46.63 -11.31
N ILE A 93 -4.15 45.82 -10.30
CA ILE A 93 -4.17 44.36 -10.44
C ILE A 93 -5.24 43.90 -11.44
N ARG A 94 -6.44 44.51 -11.42
CA ARG A 94 -7.51 44.17 -12.38
C ARG A 94 -7.10 44.49 -13.82
N GLU A 95 -6.48 45.64 -14.03
CA GLU A 95 -5.95 46.04 -15.35
C GLU A 95 -4.83 45.11 -15.81
N PHE A 96 -3.93 44.70 -14.90
CA PHE A 96 -2.91 43.70 -15.18
C PHE A 96 -3.53 42.38 -15.64
N VAL A 97 -4.55 41.86 -14.96
CA VAL A 97 -5.22 40.61 -15.35
C VAL A 97 -5.84 40.74 -16.74
N LYS A 98 -6.58 41.82 -17.02
CA LYS A 98 -7.18 42.06 -18.34
C LYS A 98 -6.11 42.16 -19.43
N HIS A 99 -5.04 42.91 -19.18
CA HIS A 99 -3.93 43.07 -20.11
C HIS A 99 -3.19 41.75 -20.35
N TRP A 100 -2.95 40.95 -19.32
CA TRP A 100 -2.28 39.66 -19.44
C TRP A 100 -3.10 38.70 -20.32
N ILE A 101 -4.42 38.56 -20.10
CA ILE A 101 -5.29 37.71 -20.94
C ILE A 101 -5.24 38.16 -22.41
N GLN A 102 -5.33 39.47 -22.67
CA GLN A 102 -5.26 40.03 -24.03
C GLN A 102 -3.90 39.82 -24.71
N SER A 103 -2.81 39.99 -23.95
CA SER A 103 -1.44 39.79 -24.42
C SER A 103 -1.20 38.32 -24.81
N GLN A 104 -1.63 37.38 -23.97
CA GLN A 104 -1.50 35.95 -24.27
C GLN A 104 -2.32 35.53 -25.49
N SER A 105 -3.48 36.16 -25.71
CA SER A 105 -4.37 35.85 -26.82
C SER A 105 -3.87 36.39 -28.16
N SER A 106 -3.11 37.49 -28.15
CA SER A 106 -2.53 38.09 -29.36
C SER A 106 -1.10 37.62 -29.65
N CYS A 107 -0.47 36.89 -28.73
CA CYS A 107 0.88 36.35 -28.90
C CYS A 107 0.91 35.13 -29.83
N SER A 108 1.91 35.08 -30.72
CA SER A 108 2.15 33.91 -31.60
C SER A 108 2.61 32.67 -30.82
N GLU A 109 3.26 32.85 -29.68
CA GLU A 109 3.71 31.77 -28.79
C GLU A 109 3.21 32.09 -27.37
N PRO A 110 2.06 31.54 -26.96
CA PRO A 110 1.53 31.77 -25.62
C PRO A 110 2.40 31.06 -24.57
N ASP A 111 2.30 31.52 -23.32
CA ASP A 111 3.02 30.92 -22.20
C ASP A 111 2.65 29.45 -21.99
N THR A 112 3.56 28.66 -21.41
CA THR A 112 3.34 27.25 -21.10
C THR A 112 2.19 27.04 -20.10
N ALA A 113 1.64 25.83 -20.08
CA ALA A 113 0.56 25.46 -19.16
C ALA A 113 0.92 25.74 -17.69
N LEU A 114 2.19 25.57 -17.31
CA LEU A 114 2.71 25.85 -15.96
C LEU A 114 2.49 27.33 -15.57
N ILE A 115 2.85 28.26 -16.46
CA ILE A 115 2.71 29.69 -16.22
C ILE A 115 1.23 30.11 -16.26
N GLN A 116 0.47 29.58 -17.21
CA GLN A 116 -0.97 29.85 -17.30
C GLN A 116 -1.73 29.37 -16.06
N ASN A 117 -1.38 28.19 -15.52
CA ASN A 117 -1.94 27.68 -14.27
C ASN A 117 -1.59 28.58 -13.08
N LYS A 118 -0.32 29.03 -12.99
CA LYS A 118 0.11 29.93 -11.92
C LYS A 118 -0.60 31.29 -11.99
N ALA A 119 -0.75 31.85 -13.19
CA ALA A 119 -1.51 33.06 -13.41
C ALA A 119 -2.99 32.89 -13.05
N ALA A 120 -3.61 31.75 -13.42
CA ALA A 120 -4.98 31.43 -13.03
C ALA A 120 -5.17 31.39 -11.50
N GLN A 121 -4.19 30.86 -10.75
CA GLN A 121 -4.21 30.93 -9.28
C GLN A 121 -4.17 32.37 -8.75
N VAL A 122 -3.39 33.26 -9.36
CA VAL A 122 -3.38 34.68 -8.98
C VAL A 122 -4.74 35.31 -9.23
N VAL A 123 -5.33 35.09 -10.43
CA VAL A 123 -6.66 35.59 -10.76
C VAL A 123 -7.72 35.05 -9.80
N CYS A 124 -7.64 33.77 -9.43
CA CYS A 124 -8.51 33.16 -8.43
C CYS A 124 -8.42 33.86 -7.07
N GLN A 125 -7.22 34.18 -6.58
CA GLN A 125 -7.08 34.88 -5.29
C GLN A 125 -7.63 36.31 -5.34
N VAL A 126 -7.49 37.00 -6.48
CA VAL A 126 -8.13 38.30 -6.70
C VAL A 126 -9.65 38.15 -6.69
N PHE A 127 -10.17 37.13 -7.39
CA PHE A 127 -11.59 36.80 -7.42
C PHE A 127 -12.16 36.57 -6.01
N LEU A 128 -11.51 35.75 -5.18
CA LEU A 128 -11.95 35.47 -3.81
C LEU A 128 -12.00 36.71 -2.91
N SER A 129 -11.17 37.71 -3.21
CA SER A 129 -11.10 38.97 -2.45
C SER A 129 -12.12 40.01 -2.90
N ASP A 130 -12.47 40.01 -4.20
CA ASP A 130 -13.25 41.08 -4.83
C ASP A 130 -14.69 40.67 -5.20
N TYR A 131 -14.93 39.40 -5.52
CA TYR A 131 -16.26 38.88 -5.83
C TYR A 131 -16.96 38.40 -4.56
N PRO A 132 -18.27 38.67 -4.36
CA PRO A 132 -19.19 39.32 -5.31
C PRO A 132 -19.30 40.85 -5.17
N SER A 133 -18.85 41.45 -4.06
CA SER A 133 -19.21 42.84 -3.71
C SER A 133 -18.45 43.93 -4.49
N LYS A 134 -17.15 43.75 -4.74
CA LYS A 134 -16.29 44.77 -5.37
C LYS A 134 -16.11 44.59 -6.88
N TRP A 135 -16.40 43.41 -7.40
CA TRP A 135 -16.33 43.09 -8.84
C TRP A 135 -17.48 42.16 -9.27
N PRO A 136 -18.74 42.64 -9.24
CA PRO A 136 -19.91 41.82 -9.56
C PRO A 136 -19.89 41.30 -11.02
N GLY A 137 -19.38 42.09 -11.96
CA GLY A 137 -19.27 41.73 -13.38
C GLY A 137 -18.06 40.86 -13.75
N PHE A 138 -17.41 40.20 -12.78
CA PHE A 138 -16.19 39.41 -13.03
C PHE A 138 -16.36 38.37 -14.14
N PHE A 139 -17.43 37.56 -14.06
CA PHE A 139 -17.68 36.51 -15.05
C PHE A 139 -18.09 37.08 -16.41
N ASP A 140 -18.81 38.20 -16.46
CA ASP A 140 -19.16 38.85 -17.73
C ASP A 140 -17.90 39.38 -18.45
N ASP A 141 -16.99 40.02 -17.70
CA ASP A 141 -15.68 40.45 -18.21
C ASP A 141 -14.88 39.24 -18.74
N LEU A 142 -14.85 38.15 -17.98
CA LEU A 142 -14.09 36.96 -18.33
C LEU A 142 -14.68 36.24 -19.56
N LEU A 143 -16.01 36.11 -19.64
CA LEU A 143 -16.70 35.52 -20.78
C LEU A 143 -16.53 36.35 -22.04
N SER A 144 -16.44 37.68 -21.93
CA SER A 144 -16.19 38.55 -23.09
C SER A 144 -14.84 38.27 -23.77
N ALA A 145 -13.87 37.73 -23.03
CA ALA A 145 -12.55 37.37 -23.54
C ALA A 145 -12.56 36.10 -24.40
N LEU A 146 -13.62 35.28 -24.36
CA LEU A 146 -13.71 34.05 -25.18
C LEU A 146 -13.64 34.33 -26.68
N GLY A 147 -14.13 35.50 -27.12
CA GLY A 147 -14.05 35.94 -28.52
C GLY A 147 -12.63 36.20 -29.03
N LEU A 148 -11.62 36.18 -28.15
CA LEU A 148 -10.21 36.38 -28.52
C LEU A 148 -9.52 35.09 -29.03
N GLY A 149 -10.23 33.95 -29.02
CA GLY A 149 -9.78 32.70 -29.64
C GLY A 149 -9.46 31.58 -28.65
N VAL A 150 -8.79 30.54 -29.16
CA VAL A 150 -8.57 29.25 -28.48
C VAL A 150 -7.72 29.42 -27.21
N THR A 151 -6.67 30.25 -27.27
CA THR A 151 -5.77 30.51 -26.12
C THR A 151 -6.52 31.19 -24.97
N ALA A 152 -7.36 32.18 -25.29
CA ALA A 152 -8.20 32.86 -24.30
C ALA A 152 -9.19 31.89 -23.65
N THR A 153 -9.76 30.99 -24.46
CA THR A 153 -10.65 29.92 -23.99
C THR A 153 -9.93 28.99 -23.00
N ALA A 154 -8.71 28.56 -23.32
CA ALA A 154 -7.93 27.71 -22.43
C ALA A 154 -7.54 28.42 -21.11
N ILE A 155 -7.25 29.72 -21.15
CA ILE A 155 -6.99 30.53 -19.96
C ILE A 155 -8.27 30.68 -19.12
N TYR A 156 -9.40 30.96 -19.76
CA TYR A 156 -10.71 31.02 -19.10
C TYR A 156 -11.00 29.75 -18.32
N LEU A 157 -10.88 28.58 -18.96
CA LEU A 157 -11.16 27.30 -18.32
C LEU A 157 -10.22 27.03 -17.12
N ARG A 158 -8.93 27.37 -17.23
CA ARG A 158 -7.98 27.27 -16.10
C ARG A 158 -8.34 28.16 -14.93
N ILE A 159 -8.79 29.40 -15.19
CA ILE A 159 -9.25 30.33 -14.15
C ILE A 159 -10.47 29.75 -13.43
N VAL A 160 -11.46 29.27 -14.19
CA VAL A 160 -12.69 28.68 -13.65
C VAL A 160 -12.38 27.41 -12.84
N LEU A 161 -11.47 26.56 -13.33
CA LEU A 161 -11.03 25.37 -12.60
C LEU A 161 -10.29 25.72 -11.30
N ALA A 162 -9.41 26.73 -11.32
CA ALA A 162 -8.71 27.22 -10.13
C ALA A 162 -9.69 27.80 -9.09
N ILE A 163 -10.73 28.51 -9.54
CA ILE A 163 -11.80 29.00 -8.65
C ILE A 163 -12.49 27.82 -7.96
N ASN A 164 -12.86 26.77 -8.71
CA ASN A 164 -13.50 25.60 -8.11
C ASN A 164 -12.59 24.87 -7.12
N ALA A 165 -11.30 24.73 -7.41
CA ALA A 165 -10.34 24.11 -6.48
C ALA A 165 -10.28 24.83 -5.12
N GLU A 166 -10.56 26.14 -5.07
CA GLU A 166 -10.59 26.87 -3.79
C GLU A 166 -11.95 26.81 -3.07
N ILE A 167 -13.07 26.93 -3.81
CA ILE A 167 -14.42 27.07 -3.20
C ILE A 167 -15.25 25.77 -3.16
N GLY A 168 -14.90 24.82 -4.02
CA GLY A 168 -15.63 23.58 -4.28
C GLY A 168 -15.00 22.36 -3.61
N ASP A 169 -13.68 22.36 -3.41
CA ASP A 169 -12.93 21.27 -2.79
C ASP A 169 -13.26 21.13 -1.29
N ARG A 170 -13.60 19.91 -0.87
CA ARG A 170 -13.97 19.57 0.51
C ARG A 170 -12.86 18.83 1.26
N GLU A 171 -11.82 18.39 0.58
CA GLU A 171 -10.71 17.63 1.18
C GLU A 171 -9.70 18.55 1.86
N ILE A 172 -9.62 19.81 1.42
CA ILE A 172 -8.76 20.80 2.05
C ILE A 172 -9.41 21.31 3.34
N PRO A 173 -8.78 21.15 4.52
CA PRO A 173 -9.34 21.68 5.77
C PRO A 173 -9.34 23.20 5.74
N ARG A 174 -10.52 23.82 5.93
CA ARG A 174 -10.72 25.28 5.94
C ARG A 174 -11.29 25.76 7.27
N SER A 175 -11.08 27.04 7.59
CA SER A 175 -11.70 27.67 8.76
C SER A 175 -13.20 27.90 8.53
N GLN A 176 -13.98 27.97 9.62
CA GLN A 176 -15.43 28.20 9.52
C GLN A 176 -15.77 29.49 8.75
N LYS A 177 -15.01 30.56 8.99
CA LYS A 177 -15.19 31.85 8.32
C LYS A 177 -14.98 31.75 6.80
N GLU A 178 -14.02 30.93 6.36
CA GLU A 178 -13.79 30.69 4.93
C GLU A 178 -14.92 29.87 4.32
N LEU A 179 -15.41 28.84 5.02
CA LEU A 179 -16.54 28.02 4.55
C LEU A 179 -17.82 28.84 4.37
N ASP A 180 -18.11 29.77 5.30
CA ASP A 180 -19.25 30.66 5.21
C ASP A 180 -19.11 31.60 4.00
N SER A 181 -17.91 32.16 3.80
CA SER A 181 -17.59 33.01 2.63
C SER A 181 -17.72 32.25 1.30
N PHE A 182 -17.19 31.03 1.22
CA PHE A 182 -17.26 30.21 0.01
C PHE A 182 -18.69 29.75 -0.29
N THR A 183 -19.50 29.50 0.74
CA THR A 183 -20.92 29.20 0.57
C THR A 183 -21.63 30.41 -0.05
N PHE A 184 -21.40 31.61 0.49
CA PHE A 184 -21.95 32.85 -0.06
C PHE A 184 -21.52 33.11 -1.52
N ILE A 185 -20.24 32.88 -1.85
CA ILE A 185 -19.74 32.99 -3.23
C ILE A 185 -20.45 32.00 -4.15
N LYS A 186 -20.57 30.73 -3.75
CA LYS A 186 -21.25 29.70 -4.56
C LYS A 186 -22.72 30.03 -4.79
N ASP A 187 -23.43 30.49 -3.77
CA ASP A 187 -24.83 30.90 -3.89
C ASP A 187 -24.98 32.10 -4.83
N THR A 188 -24.09 33.09 -4.71
CA THR A 188 -24.08 34.24 -5.62
C THR A 188 -23.81 33.81 -7.07
N ILE A 189 -22.90 32.85 -7.31
CA ILE A 189 -22.66 32.30 -8.65
C ILE A 189 -23.91 31.60 -9.20
N ARG A 190 -24.59 30.77 -8.37
CA ARG A 190 -25.81 30.06 -8.77
C ARG A 190 -26.91 31.02 -9.21
N GLU A 191 -27.07 32.13 -8.53
CA GLU A 191 -28.14 33.10 -8.82
C GLU A 191 -27.84 33.98 -10.03
N THR A 192 -26.57 34.35 -10.26
CA THR A 192 -26.22 35.43 -11.20
C THR A 192 -25.62 34.99 -12.53
N CYS A 193 -24.81 33.94 -12.54
CA CYS A 193 -23.94 33.65 -13.69
C CYS A 193 -23.78 32.17 -14.04
N VAL A 194 -24.24 31.22 -13.21
CA VAL A 194 -24.05 29.78 -13.48
C VAL A 194 -24.61 29.34 -14.83
N THR A 195 -25.75 29.88 -15.26
CA THR A 195 -26.36 29.55 -16.56
C THR A 195 -25.48 30.02 -17.72
N LYS A 196 -24.92 31.23 -17.64
CA LYS A 196 -23.98 31.76 -18.64
C LYS A 196 -22.70 30.93 -18.72
N LEU A 197 -22.20 30.44 -17.58
CA LEU A 197 -21.03 29.55 -17.54
C LEU A 197 -21.34 28.20 -18.18
N VAL A 198 -22.48 27.59 -17.86
CA VAL A 198 -22.90 26.32 -18.46
C VAL A 198 -23.08 26.46 -19.97
N ASP A 199 -23.66 27.57 -20.43
CA ASP A 199 -23.83 27.84 -21.86
C ASP A 199 -22.50 28.03 -22.58
N SER A 200 -21.54 28.72 -21.95
CA SER A 200 -20.20 28.89 -22.52
C SER A 200 -19.46 27.56 -22.62
N TRP A 201 -19.55 26.69 -21.61
CA TRP A 201 -18.91 25.37 -21.63
C TRP A 201 -19.43 24.52 -22.78
N HIS A 202 -20.74 24.43 -22.94
CA HIS A 202 -21.30 23.70 -24.07
C HIS A 202 -20.88 24.30 -25.42
N HIS A 203 -20.88 25.64 -25.54
CA HIS A 203 -20.41 26.30 -26.76
C HIS A 203 -18.95 25.94 -27.07
N ILE A 204 -18.09 25.89 -26.05
CA ILE A 204 -16.69 25.46 -26.16
C ILE A 204 -16.60 24.01 -26.63
N LEU A 205 -17.36 23.09 -26.02
CA LEU A 205 -17.38 21.67 -26.41
C LEU A 205 -17.75 21.52 -27.90
N VAL A 206 -18.82 22.17 -28.36
CA VAL A 206 -19.29 22.05 -29.75
C VAL A 206 -18.37 22.77 -30.75
N THR A 207 -17.76 23.89 -30.36
CA THR A 207 -16.92 24.69 -31.26
C THR A 207 -15.55 24.04 -31.49
N TYR A 208 -14.96 23.45 -30.44
CA TYR A 208 -13.59 22.94 -30.49
C TYR A 208 -13.49 21.41 -30.61
N GLN A 209 -14.62 20.69 -30.68
CA GLN A 209 -14.68 19.22 -30.76
C GLN A 209 -13.77 18.58 -31.83
N THR A 210 -13.52 19.25 -32.97
CA THR A 210 -12.63 18.76 -34.04
C THR A 210 -11.36 19.58 -34.21
N ILE A 211 -11.19 20.67 -33.45
CA ILE A 211 -10.12 21.64 -33.66
C ILE A 211 -9.01 21.48 -32.63
N LYS A 212 -9.36 21.39 -31.33
CA LYS A 212 -8.37 21.29 -30.26
C LYS A 212 -8.89 20.48 -29.07
N HIS A 213 -8.57 19.19 -29.08
CA HIS A 213 -9.06 18.23 -28.09
C HIS A 213 -8.63 18.56 -26.66
N ASP A 214 -7.41 19.07 -26.44
CA ASP A 214 -6.93 19.46 -25.09
C ASP A 214 -7.86 20.48 -24.39
N VAL A 215 -8.42 21.42 -25.17
CA VAL A 215 -9.34 22.44 -24.63
C VAL A 215 -10.70 21.83 -24.30
N VAL A 216 -11.14 20.84 -25.09
CA VAL A 216 -12.36 20.08 -24.84
C VAL A 216 -12.20 19.23 -23.58
N CYS A 217 -11.09 18.51 -23.43
CA CYS A 217 -10.79 17.75 -22.21
C CYS A 217 -10.77 18.66 -20.97
N LEU A 218 -10.06 19.78 -21.04
CA LEU A 218 -10.06 20.77 -19.95
C LEU A 218 -11.46 21.32 -19.64
N CYS A 219 -12.32 21.48 -20.64
CA CYS A 219 -13.70 21.90 -20.45
C CYS A 219 -14.55 20.81 -19.77
N LEU A 220 -14.33 19.53 -20.11
CA LEU A 220 -14.98 18.39 -19.45
C LEU A 220 -14.56 18.30 -17.98
N ASP A 221 -13.28 18.53 -17.68
CA ASP A 221 -12.75 18.58 -16.30
C ASP A 221 -13.41 19.70 -15.48
N VAL A 222 -13.59 20.88 -16.10
CA VAL A 222 -14.31 22.01 -15.48
C VAL A 222 -15.76 21.64 -15.20
N ILE A 223 -16.48 21.08 -16.18
CA ILE A 223 -17.87 20.64 -15.97
C ILE A 223 -17.93 19.61 -14.84
N GLY A 224 -17.07 18.58 -14.89
CA GLY A 224 -16.92 17.53 -13.88
C GLY A 224 -16.79 18.10 -12.47
N SER A 225 -15.90 19.07 -12.32
CA SER A 225 -15.59 19.72 -11.04
C SER A 225 -16.74 20.58 -10.49
N TYR A 226 -17.53 21.23 -11.35
CA TYR A 226 -18.64 22.10 -10.94
C TYR A 226 -19.93 21.32 -10.61
N ILE A 227 -20.13 20.14 -11.20
CA ILE A 227 -21.32 19.30 -11.00
C ILE A 227 -21.65 19.07 -9.51
N ALA A 228 -20.62 18.96 -8.67
CA ALA A 228 -20.74 18.71 -7.23
C ALA A 228 -21.63 19.73 -6.49
N TRP A 229 -21.79 20.96 -7.00
CA TRP A 229 -22.53 22.01 -6.32
C TRP A 229 -23.44 22.88 -7.19
N ILE A 230 -23.43 22.79 -8.52
CA ILE A 230 -24.45 23.47 -9.37
C ILE A 230 -25.77 22.68 -9.42
N ASP A 231 -26.81 23.16 -10.10
CA ASP A 231 -28.00 22.32 -10.38
C ASP A 231 -27.67 21.27 -11.45
N ILE A 232 -28.06 20.01 -11.22
CA ILE A 232 -27.82 18.92 -12.16
C ILE A 232 -28.61 19.08 -13.46
N GLY A 233 -29.79 19.69 -13.43
CA GLY A 233 -30.62 19.88 -14.63
C GLY A 233 -29.96 20.74 -15.71
N LEU A 234 -28.99 21.57 -15.32
CA LEU A 234 -28.23 22.41 -16.26
C LEU A 234 -27.28 21.59 -17.14
N ILE A 235 -26.79 20.44 -16.67
CA ILE A 235 -25.85 19.57 -17.38
C ILE A 235 -26.50 18.26 -17.81
N ALA A 236 -27.30 17.61 -16.97
CA ALA A 236 -27.96 16.34 -17.26
C ALA A 236 -29.22 16.54 -18.11
N ASN A 237 -29.05 17.01 -19.34
CA ASN A 237 -30.10 17.22 -20.33
C ASN A 237 -29.65 16.74 -21.72
N ASP A 238 -30.60 16.59 -22.65
CA ASP A 238 -30.36 15.97 -23.98
C ASP A 238 -29.25 16.66 -24.77
N ARG A 239 -29.12 17.99 -24.63
CA ARG A 239 -28.12 18.80 -25.31
C ARG A 239 -26.69 18.36 -24.97
N PHE A 240 -26.38 18.18 -23.68
CA PHE A 240 -25.06 17.68 -23.26
C PHE A 240 -24.91 16.18 -23.50
N VAL A 241 -25.96 15.39 -23.28
CA VAL A 241 -25.92 13.93 -23.49
C VAL A 241 -25.52 13.59 -24.93
N GLN A 242 -26.08 14.27 -25.93
CA GLN A 242 -25.72 14.08 -27.34
C GLN A 242 -24.22 14.33 -27.62
N VAL A 243 -23.66 15.37 -26.99
CA VAL A 243 -22.24 15.71 -27.11
C VAL A 243 -21.37 14.64 -26.45
N PHE A 244 -21.69 14.23 -25.23
CA PHE A 244 -20.94 13.20 -24.52
C PHE A 244 -20.93 11.86 -25.25
N VAL A 245 -22.06 11.44 -25.80
CA VAL A 245 -22.16 10.19 -26.59
C VAL A 245 -21.27 10.23 -27.81
N THR A 246 -21.22 11.37 -28.50
CA THR A 246 -20.31 11.57 -29.63
C THR A 246 -18.86 11.47 -29.16
N PHE A 247 -18.50 12.12 -28.05
CA PHE A 247 -17.13 12.13 -27.53
C PHE A 247 -16.65 10.78 -27.01
N LEU A 248 -17.55 9.93 -26.50
CA LEU A 248 -17.20 8.56 -26.11
C LEU A 248 -16.72 7.70 -27.30
N SER A 249 -17.06 8.09 -28.53
CA SER A 249 -16.57 7.44 -29.76
C SER A 249 -15.25 8.02 -30.27
N VAL A 250 -14.72 9.08 -29.64
CA VAL A 250 -13.49 9.77 -30.06
C VAL A 250 -12.35 9.40 -29.11
N PRO A 251 -11.29 8.71 -29.58
CA PRO A 251 -10.22 8.16 -28.72
C PRO A 251 -9.57 9.16 -27.77
N THR A 252 -9.36 10.40 -28.20
CA THR A 252 -8.71 11.44 -27.39
C THR A 252 -9.63 12.14 -26.39
N LEU A 253 -10.96 11.96 -26.50
CA LEU A 253 -11.96 12.66 -25.66
C LEU A 253 -12.72 11.72 -24.73
N ARG A 254 -12.80 10.43 -25.09
CA ARG A 254 -13.62 9.42 -24.41
C ARG A 254 -13.28 9.24 -22.93
N GLU A 255 -12.01 9.37 -22.54
CA GLU A 255 -11.56 9.23 -21.15
C GLU A 255 -12.08 10.37 -20.26
N SER A 256 -11.78 11.63 -20.62
CA SER A 256 -12.32 12.81 -19.91
C SER A 256 -13.84 12.84 -19.93
N THR A 257 -14.46 12.30 -20.98
CA THR A 257 -15.93 12.18 -21.06
C THR A 257 -16.47 11.14 -20.08
N CYS A 258 -15.84 9.96 -19.96
CA CYS A 258 -16.17 8.96 -18.94
C CYS A 258 -16.05 9.55 -17.54
N ASP A 259 -14.95 10.26 -17.23
CA ASP A 259 -14.77 10.91 -15.94
C ASP A 259 -15.87 11.94 -15.65
N CYS A 260 -16.21 12.77 -16.64
CA CYS A 260 -17.29 13.75 -16.51
C CYS A 260 -18.65 13.09 -16.24
N ILE A 261 -19.00 12.02 -16.96
CA ILE A 261 -20.24 11.26 -16.72
C ILE A 261 -20.22 10.61 -15.33
N SER A 262 -19.09 10.07 -14.88
CA SER A 262 -18.94 9.52 -13.53
C SER A 262 -19.24 10.58 -12.46
N GLN A 263 -18.83 11.83 -12.66
CA GLN A 263 -19.18 12.95 -11.76
C GLN A 263 -20.70 13.25 -11.77
N ILE A 264 -21.35 13.22 -12.94
CA ILE A 264 -22.82 13.36 -13.07
C ILE A 264 -23.53 12.28 -12.24
N ILE A 265 -23.09 11.04 -12.36
CA ILE A 265 -23.71 9.90 -11.68
C ILE A 265 -23.44 9.94 -10.17
N SER A 266 -22.24 10.35 -9.75
CA SER A 266 -21.84 10.40 -8.34
C SER A 266 -22.57 11.47 -7.52
N LYS A 267 -23.15 12.48 -8.18
CA LYS A 267 -23.84 13.59 -7.50
C LYS A 267 -24.98 13.12 -6.59
N GLY A 268 -25.03 13.61 -5.35
CA GLY A 268 -26.15 13.30 -4.44
C GLY A 268 -27.50 13.79 -4.96
N MET A 269 -28.50 12.91 -5.02
CA MET A 269 -29.90 13.24 -5.33
C MET A 269 -30.86 12.21 -4.72
N ASP A 270 -32.16 12.40 -4.91
CA ASP A 270 -33.19 11.44 -4.50
C ASP A 270 -32.92 10.03 -5.09
N PRO A 271 -33.07 8.93 -4.31
CA PRO A 271 -32.75 7.60 -4.78
C PRO A 271 -33.51 7.14 -6.03
N VAL A 272 -34.81 7.44 -6.16
CA VAL A 272 -35.60 7.01 -7.33
C VAL A 272 -35.18 7.81 -8.57
N ALA A 273 -34.95 9.11 -8.41
CA ALA A 273 -34.43 9.95 -9.48
C ALA A 273 -33.01 9.52 -9.90
N LYS A 274 -32.17 9.10 -8.95
CA LYS A 274 -30.82 8.59 -9.22
C LYS A 274 -30.86 7.34 -10.10
N VAL A 275 -31.68 6.36 -9.75
CA VAL A 275 -31.81 5.12 -10.54
C VAL A 275 -32.24 5.45 -11.98
N LYS A 276 -33.23 6.33 -12.16
CA LYS A 276 -33.68 6.76 -13.50
C LYS A 276 -32.57 7.44 -14.30
N LEU A 277 -31.80 8.33 -13.66
CA LEU A 277 -30.66 8.99 -14.29
C LEU A 277 -29.62 7.97 -14.76
N VAL A 278 -29.22 7.04 -13.89
CA VAL A 278 -28.23 6.01 -14.24
C VAL A 278 -28.73 5.15 -15.40
N GLU A 279 -29.98 4.69 -15.36
CA GLU A 279 -30.58 3.90 -16.44
C GLU A 279 -30.63 4.66 -17.78
N SER A 280 -30.94 5.96 -17.76
CA SER A 280 -30.93 6.77 -18.99
C SER A 280 -29.53 6.86 -19.61
N TYR A 281 -28.49 7.10 -18.80
CA TYR A 281 -27.12 7.15 -19.30
C TYR A 281 -26.65 5.76 -19.77
N ALA A 282 -26.94 4.70 -19.00
CA ALA A 282 -26.60 3.33 -19.37
C ALA A 282 -27.22 2.93 -20.71
N ALA A 283 -28.49 3.29 -20.95
CA ALA A 283 -29.17 3.00 -22.21
C ALA A 283 -28.50 3.69 -23.41
N VAL A 284 -28.18 4.98 -23.27
CA VAL A 284 -27.58 5.76 -24.37
C VAL A 284 -26.13 5.32 -24.63
N ILE A 285 -25.33 5.05 -23.59
CA ILE A 285 -23.96 4.56 -23.72
C ILE A 285 -23.95 3.14 -24.31
N LYS A 286 -24.94 2.30 -23.97
CA LYS A 286 -25.14 0.98 -24.61
C LYS A 286 -25.46 1.11 -26.10
N GLN A 287 -26.37 2.02 -26.47
CA GLN A 287 -26.72 2.27 -27.88
C GLN A 287 -25.54 2.79 -28.69
N ALA A 288 -24.64 3.56 -28.07
CA ALA A 288 -23.40 4.01 -28.68
C ALA A 288 -22.35 2.89 -28.86
N GLY A 289 -22.62 1.67 -28.38
CA GLY A 289 -21.69 0.54 -28.47
C GLY A 289 -20.54 0.55 -27.46
N VAL A 290 -20.47 1.57 -26.60
CA VAL A 290 -19.32 1.82 -25.70
C VAL A 290 -19.25 0.78 -24.58
N LEU A 291 -20.39 0.38 -23.98
CA LEU A 291 -20.39 -0.67 -22.93
C LEU A 291 -19.96 -2.05 -23.44
N ASN A 292 -20.12 -2.29 -24.75
CA ASN A 292 -19.74 -3.54 -25.40
C ASN A 292 -18.30 -3.53 -25.89
N PHE A 293 -17.58 -2.42 -25.74
CA PHE A 293 -16.18 -2.31 -26.12
C PHE A 293 -15.33 -3.37 -25.42
N THR A 294 -14.44 -4.02 -26.19
CA THR A 294 -13.57 -5.11 -25.71
C THR A 294 -12.09 -4.74 -25.71
N GLY A 295 -11.76 -3.48 -26.03
CA GLY A 295 -10.38 -3.00 -26.07
C GLY A 295 -9.62 -3.38 -27.33
N SER A 296 -8.60 -2.57 -27.65
CA SER A 296 -7.40 -2.93 -28.40
C SER A 296 -6.18 -2.56 -27.54
N GLY A 297 -4.96 -2.97 -27.94
CA GLY A 297 -3.75 -2.77 -27.11
C GLY A 297 -3.43 -1.30 -26.76
N ASP A 298 -3.97 -0.33 -27.50
CA ASP A 298 -3.77 1.11 -27.23
C ASP A 298 -4.90 1.71 -26.35
N ASP A 299 -5.83 0.89 -25.83
CA ASP A 299 -7.04 1.35 -25.13
C ASP A 299 -7.11 0.97 -23.64
N GLU A 300 -5.99 0.58 -23.03
CA GLU A 300 -5.91 0.15 -21.62
C GLU A 300 -6.45 1.22 -20.66
N ASP A 301 -5.93 2.45 -20.75
CA ASP A 301 -6.38 3.60 -19.93
C ASP A 301 -7.89 3.85 -20.07
N PHE A 302 -8.43 3.75 -21.29
CA PHE A 302 -9.85 3.93 -21.52
C PHE A 302 -10.69 2.82 -20.90
N MET A 303 -10.22 1.56 -20.92
CA MET A 303 -10.89 0.45 -20.26
C MET A 303 -10.94 0.64 -18.74
N VAL A 304 -9.89 1.20 -18.13
CA VAL A 304 -9.89 1.57 -16.70
C VAL A 304 -10.93 2.68 -16.42
N LYS A 305 -11.02 3.69 -17.29
CA LYS A 305 -12.04 4.76 -17.16
C LYS A 305 -13.47 4.24 -17.35
N LEU A 306 -13.67 3.33 -18.30
CA LEU A 306 -14.97 2.73 -18.58
C LEU A 306 -15.42 1.80 -17.45
N SER A 307 -14.52 0.97 -16.93
CA SER A 307 -14.81 0.10 -15.76
C SER A 307 -15.10 0.93 -14.51
N THR A 308 -14.38 2.02 -14.28
CA THR A 308 -14.67 2.98 -13.21
C THR A 308 -16.07 3.60 -13.36
N LEU A 309 -16.49 3.95 -14.58
CA LEU A 309 -17.85 4.43 -14.85
C LEU A 309 -18.90 3.36 -14.54
N VAL A 310 -18.68 2.10 -14.95
CA VAL A 310 -19.57 0.97 -14.64
C VAL A 310 -19.65 0.72 -13.14
N ASN A 311 -18.53 0.78 -12.43
CA ASN A 311 -18.49 0.70 -10.97
C ASN A 311 -19.36 1.80 -10.35
N THR A 312 -19.18 3.05 -10.81
CA THR A 312 -19.94 4.23 -10.35
C THR A 312 -21.45 4.08 -10.60
N MET A 313 -21.84 3.52 -11.74
CA MET A 313 -23.26 3.20 -12.03
C MET A 313 -23.81 2.17 -11.04
N GLY A 314 -23.10 1.05 -10.85
CA GLY A 314 -23.53 -0.05 -10.00
C GLY A 314 -23.66 0.35 -8.53
N THR A 315 -22.63 0.98 -7.98
CA THR A 315 -22.59 1.43 -6.57
C THR A 315 -23.62 2.55 -6.31
N ALA A 316 -23.86 3.45 -7.27
CA ALA A 316 -24.89 4.47 -7.14
C ALA A 316 -26.30 3.86 -7.04
N ILE A 317 -26.61 2.82 -7.82
CA ILE A 317 -27.89 2.11 -7.75
C ILE A 317 -28.00 1.32 -6.43
N LEU A 318 -26.94 0.60 -6.03
CA LEU A 318 -26.91 -0.16 -4.77
C LEU A 318 -27.06 0.73 -3.51
N THR A 319 -26.39 1.87 -3.51
CA THR A 319 -26.53 2.89 -2.48
C THR A 319 -27.96 3.45 -2.46
N SER A 320 -28.56 3.68 -3.62
CA SER A 320 -29.95 4.13 -3.74
C SER A 320 -30.92 3.08 -3.20
N TRP A 321 -30.73 1.80 -3.54
CA TRP A 321 -31.52 0.69 -3.00
C TRP A 321 -31.43 0.63 -1.46
N THR A 322 -30.23 0.77 -0.90
CA THR A 322 -30.03 0.77 0.57
C THR A 322 -30.74 1.94 1.25
N LYS A 323 -30.74 3.13 0.63
CA LYS A 323 -31.50 4.29 1.12
C LYS A 323 -33.01 4.05 1.06
N LEU A 324 -33.50 3.47 -0.04
CA LEU A 324 -34.92 3.13 -0.23
C LEU A 324 -35.39 2.06 0.77
N GLN A 325 -34.54 1.08 1.07
CA GLN A 325 -34.81 0.09 2.11
C GLN A 325 -35.00 0.74 3.48
N LYS A 326 -34.14 1.70 3.84
CA LYS A 326 -34.29 2.48 5.09
C LYS A 326 -35.56 3.34 5.09
N ALA A 327 -35.95 3.88 3.94
CA ALA A 327 -37.17 4.66 3.77
C ALA A 327 -38.46 3.80 3.66
N LYS A 328 -38.33 2.47 3.54
CA LYS A 328 -39.44 1.51 3.35
C LYS A 328 -40.27 1.75 2.07
N ASP A 329 -39.67 2.27 1.01
CA ASP A 329 -40.33 2.43 -0.29
C ASP A 329 -40.19 1.15 -1.13
N THR A 330 -41.23 0.31 -1.13
CA THR A 330 -41.26 -0.99 -1.81
C THR A 330 -41.21 -0.89 -3.33
N ASN A 331 -41.85 0.13 -3.91
CA ASN A 331 -41.87 0.32 -5.36
C ASN A 331 -40.49 0.77 -5.85
N GLY A 332 -39.90 1.76 -5.18
CA GLY A 332 -38.54 2.22 -5.47
C GLY A 332 -37.50 1.10 -5.33
N MET A 333 -37.61 0.29 -4.27
CA MET A 333 -36.73 -0.87 -4.07
C MET A 333 -36.81 -1.88 -5.21
N THR A 334 -38.01 -2.15 -5.74
CA THR A 334 -38.21 -3.08 -6.85
C THR A 334 -37.57 -2.56 -8.14
N ILE A 335 -37.76 -1.27 -8.44
CA ILE A 335 -37.14 -0.62 -9.61
C ILE A 335 -35.62 -0.68 -9.51
N ALA A 336 -35.05 -0.34 -8.34
CA ALA A 336 -33.62 -0.39 -8.11
C ALA A 336 -33.06 -1.82 -8.18
N ALA A 337 -33.78 -2.82 -7.66
CA ALA A 337 -33.36 -4.23 -7.73
C ALA A 337 -33.29 -4.75 -9.18
N ASN A 338 -34.24 -4.38 -10.04
CA ASN A 338 -34.20 -4.72 -11.46
C ASN A 338 -33.00 -4.04 -12.16
N ALA A 339 -32.78 -2.76 -11.88
CA ALA A 339 -31.63 -2.02 -12.41
C ALA A 339 -30.28 -2.63 -12.00
N ILE A 340 -30.16 -3.14 -10.77
CA ILE A 340 -28.96 -3.89 -10.31
C ILE A 340 -28.78 -5.18 -11.13
N HIS A 341 -29.85 -5.94 -11.33
CA HIS A 341 -29.80 -7.20 -12.06
C HIS A 341 -29.34 -6.99 -13.52
N ASP A 342 -29.86 -5.97 -14.19
CA ASP A 342 -29.50 -5.62 -15.57
C ASP A 342 -28.00 -5.29 -15.75
N LYS A 343 -27.29 -4.96 -14.66
CA LYS A 343 -25.87 -4.55 -14.66
C LYS A 343 -24.94 -5.66 -14.21
N THR A 344 -25.47 -6.82 -13.85
CA THR A 344 -24.66 -7.96 -13.41
C THR A 344 -23.78 -8.51 -14.54
N GLU A 345 -24.26 -8.55 -15.78
CA GLU A 345 -23.42 -8.97 -16.92
C GLU A 345 -22.21 -8.06 -17.13
N LEU A 346 -22.40 -6.75 -16.96
CA LEU A 346 -21.31 -5.77 -17.04
C LEU A 346 -20.33 -5.94 -15.88
N LEU A 347 -20.83 -6.14 -14.66
CA LEU A 347 -19.99 -6.45 -13.50
C LEU A 347 -19.08 -7.65 -13.78
N LEU A 348 -19.66 -8.76 -14.22
CA LEU A 348 -18.90 -9.98 -14.50
C LEU A 348 -17.87 -9.76 -15.63
N LYS A 349 -18.27 -9.09 -16.72
CA LYS A 349 -17.39 -8.78 -17.85
C LYS A 349 -16.14 -8.00 -17.44
N PHE A 350 -16.30 -6.92 -16.66
CA PHE A 350 -15.17 -6.09 -16.27
C PHE A 350 -14.34 -6.72 -15.14
N LEU A 351 -14.97 -7.45 -14.23
CA LEU A 351 -14.25 -8.19 -13.17
C LEU A 351 -13.40 -9.33 -13.76
N SER A 352 -13.83 -9.92 -14.87
CA SER A 352 -13.08 -10.97 -15.59
C SER A 352 -12.07 -10.43 -16.61
N ASN A 353 -11.93 -9.11 -16.77
CA ASN A 353 -11.03 -8.54 -17.76
C ASN A 353 -9.58 -8.94 -17.49
N ASP A 354 -8.75 -9.20 -18.51
CA ASP A 354 -7.37 -9.66 -18.32
C ASP A 354 -6.50 -8.65 -17.56
N ASP A 355 -6.73 -7.35 -17.73
CA ASP A 355 -6.07 -6.28 -16.98
C ASP A 355 -6.59 -6.22 -15.52
N ASP A 356 -5.67 -6.30 -14.57
CA ASP A 356 -5.96 -6.24 -13.14
C ASP A 356 -6.44 -4.86 -12.69
N GLU A 357 -6.03 -3.76 -13.34
CA GLU A 357 -6.52 -2.42 -13.01
C GLU A 357 -8.00 -2.27 -13.38
N VAL A 358 -8.39 -2.79 -14.54
CA VAL A 358 -9.79 -2.80 -15.02
C VAL A 358 -10.67 -3.63 -14.08
N SER A 359 -10.18 -4.80 -13.65
CA SER A 359 -10.89 -5.64 -12.67
C SER A 359 -10.98 -4.94 -11.31
N LEU A 360 -9.87 -4.37 -10.82
CA LEU A 360 -9.81 -3.67 -9.54
C LEU A 360 -10.79 -2.50 -9.49
N ALA A 361 -10.96 -1.76 -10.60
CA ALA A 361 -11.90 -0.64 -10.69
C ALA A 361 -13.36 -1.03 -10.41
N VAL A 362 -13.76 -2.29 -10.61
CA VAL A 362 -15.14 -2.79 -10.35
C VAL A 362 -15.28 -3.67 -9.10
N VAL A 363 -14.20 -3.88 -8.33
CA VAL A 363 -14.23 -4.69 -7.10
C VAL A 363 -15.20 -4.10 -6.06
N GLU A 364 -15.32 -2.78 -5.97
CA GLU A 364 -16.25 -2.13 -5.05
C GLU A 364 -17.71 -2.45 -5.40
N PHE A 365 -18.06 -2.40 -6.68
CA PHE A 365 -19.38 -2.82 -7.16
C PHE A 365 -19.63 -4.30 -6.84
N ALA A 366 -18.67 -5.21 -7.08
CA ALA A 366 -18.79 -6.61 -6.70
C ALA A 366 -19.07 -6.79 -5.20
N ARG A 367 -18.32 -6.08 -4.35
CA ARG A 367 -18.44 -6.14 -2.89
C ARG A 367 -19.81 -5.66 -2.42
N GLU A 368 -20.27 -4.51 -2.89
CA GLU A 368 -21.59 -3.97 -2.54
C GLU A 368 -22.73 -4.84 -3.07
N TYR A 369 -22.57 -5.43 -4.25
CA TYR A 369 -23.52 -6.38 -4.82
C TYR A 369 -23.66 -7.64 -3.95
N LEU A 370 -22.54 -8.21 -3.48
CA LEU A 370 -22.58 -9.33 -2.54
C LEU A 370 -23.26 -8.95 -1.23
N GLN A 371 -23.08 -7.72 -0.74
CA GLN A 371 -23.80 -7.23 0.44
C GLN A 371 -25.32 -7.12 0.18
N PHE A 372 -25.71 -6.68 -1.01
CA PHE A 372 -27.11 -6.69 -1.44
C PHE A 372 -27.68 -8.12 -1.48
N LEU A 373 -26.93 -9.10 -2.00
CA LEU A 373 -27.35 -10.50 -1.98
C LEU A 373 -27.46 -11.07 -0.56
N LYS A 374 -26.55 -10.71 0.36
CA LYS A 374 -26.65 -11.09 1.79
C LYS A 374 -27.95 -10.57 2.43
N ASN A 375 -28.36 -9.36 2.06
CA ASN A 375 -29.63 -8.80 2.52
C ASN A 375 -30.82 -9.56 1.93
N LYS A 376 -30.77 -9.96 0.64
CA LYS A 376 -31.79 -10.84 0.03
C LYS A 376 -31.86 -12.22 0.68
N ALA A 377 -30.70 -12.82 0.98
CA ALA A 377 -30.62 -14.12 1.65
C ALA A 377 -31.23 -14.08 3.05
N SER A 378 -30.91 -13.03 3.82
CA SER A 378 -31.51 -12.81 5.15
C SER A 378 -33.03 -12.61 5.09
N ALA A 379 -33.55 -12.12 3.97
CA ALA A 379 -34.99 -11.96 3.72
C ALA A 379 -35.65 -13.22 3.10
N GLY A 380 -34.91 -14.31 2.88
CA GLY A 380 -35.42 -15.54 2.26
C GLY A 380 -35.71 -15.41 0.75
N ALA A 381 -35.15 -14.41 0.08
CA ALA A 381 -35.37 -14.10 -1.33
C ALA A 381 -34.17 -14.43 -2.24
N TYR A 382 -33.15 -15.11 -1.70
CA TYR A 382 -32.01 -15.62 -2.46
C TYR A 382 -32.42 -16.85 -3.26
N ASN A 383 -32.12 -16.85 -4.57
CA ASN A 383 -32.62 -17.84 -5.51
C ASN A 383 -31.50 -18.46 -6.38
N GLY A 384 -31.86 -19.42 -7.23
CA GLY A 384 -30.92 -20.09 -8.14
C GLY A 384 -30.12 -19.14 -9.05
N PRO A 385 -30.76 -18.17 -9.73
CA PRO A 385 -30.04 -17.17 -10.52
C PRO A 385 -29.00 -16.36 -9.72
N ASP A 386 -29.33 -15.94 -8.50
CA ASP A 386 -28.37 -15.26 -7.61
C ASP A 386 -27.17 -16.18 -7.31
N SER A 387 -27.42 -17.46 -7.04
CA SER A 387 -26.39 -18.48 -6.79
C SER A 387 -25.47 -18.71 -8.00
N SER A 388 -26.01 -18.73 -9.22
CA SER A 388 -25.19 -18.80 -10.44
C SER A 388 -24.27 -17.59 -10.64
N ILE A 389 -24.71 -16.40 -10.22
CA ILE A 389 -23.88 -15.19 -10.27
C ILE A 389 -22.77 -15.27 -9.22
N VAL A 390 -23.09 -15.71 -8.00
CA VAL A 390 -22.11 -15.96 -6.93
C VAL A 390 -21.05 -16.97 -7.38
N GLU A 391 -21.48 -18.05 -8.04
CA GLU A 391 -20.60 -19.05 -8.64
C GLU A 391 -19.69 -18.44 -9.72
N ALA A 392 -20.22 -17.60 -10.60
CA ALA A 392 -19.43 -16.89 -11.61
C ALA A 392 -18.38 -15.96 -10.99
N ILE A 393 -18.75 -15.18 -9.97
CA ILE A 393 -17.81 -14.31 -9.25
C ILE A 393 -16.71 -15.15 -8.58
N LEU A 394 -17.06 -16.29 -7.97
CA LEU A 394 -16.07 -17.19 -7.38
C LEU A 394 -15.06 -17.70 -8.42
N TYR A 395 -15.52 -18.14 -9.60
CA TYR A 395 -14.63 -18.58 -10.67
C TYR A 395 -13.71 -17.45 -11.16
N ILE A 396 -14.23 -16.23 -11.30
CA ILE A 396 -13.44 -15.07 -11.68
C ILE A 396 -12.37 -14.78 -10.61
N VAL A 397 -12.75 -14.76 -9.33
CA VAL A 397 -11.83 -14.53 -8.20
C VAL A 397 -10.72 -15.59 -8.17
N ILE A 398 -11.05 -16.87 -8.38
CA ILE A 398 -10.06 -17.96 -8.47
C ILE A 398 -9.11 -17.72 -9.64
N ASN A 399 -9.63 -17.38 -10.83
CA ASN A 399 -8.81 -17.17 -12.00
C ASN A 399 -7.89 -15.95 -11.87
N LYS A 400 -8.41 -14.84 -11.33
CA LYS A 400 -7.67 -13.60 -11.08
C LYS A 400 -6.67 -13.68 -9.94
N TYR A 401 -6.75 -14.73 -9.13
CA TYR A 401 -5.71 -15.01 -8.14
C TYR A 401 -4.43 -15.57 -8.79
N LYS A 402 -4.48 -16.09 -10.01
CA LYS A 402 -3.31 -16.70 -10.68
C LYS A 402 -2.24 -15.67 -10.99
N TYR A 403 -0.99 -16.04 -10.73
CA TYR A 403 0.16 -15.28 -11.25
C TYR A 403 0.21 -15.35 -12.77
N ASP A 404 0.65 -14.25 -13.40
CA ASP A 404 1.00 -14.25 -14.81
C ASP A 404 2.21 -15.18 -15.04
N PRO A 405 2.21 -16.01 -16.10
CA PRO A 405 3.38 -16.79 -16.50
C PRO A 405 4.68 -15.99 -16.68
N SER A 406 4.61 -14.67 -16.94
CA SER A 406 5.77 -13.79 -17.11
C SER A 406 6.31 -13.20 -15.81
N THR A 407 5.68 -13.46 -14.65
CA THR A 407 6.12 -12.89 -13.36
C THR A 407 7.53 -13.36 -13.00
N ASP A 408 8.44 -12.41 -12.76
CA ASP A 408 9.78 -12.68 -12.26
C ASP A 408 9.80 -12.66 -10.72
N PHE A 409 10.12 -13.80 -10.10
CA PHE A 409 10.21 -13.94 -8.64
C PHE A 409 11.61 -13.65 -8.09
N SER A 410 12.57 -13.31 -8.95
CA SER A 410 13.97 -13.07 -8.54
C SER A 410 14.22 -11.65 -8.03
N CYS A 411 13.37 -10.70 -8.40
CA CYS A 411 13.42 -9.31 -7.97
C CYS A 411 12.18 -8.98 -7.10
N GLN A 412 12.39 -8.31 -5.96
CA GLN A 412 11.29 -7.73 -5.18
C GLN A 412 10.80 -6.48 -5.89
N ASP A 413 10.08 -6.67 -7.00
CA ASP A 413 9.62 -5.59 -7.84
C ASP A 413 8.33 -4.97 -7.29
N GLN A 414 8.09 -3.70 -7.68
CA GLN A 414 6.87 -2.97 -7.34
C GLN A 414 5.61 -3.70 -7.84
N GLU A 415 5.72 -4.43 -8.96
CA GLU A 415 4.63 -5.21 -9.57
C GLU A 415 4.11 -6.33 -8.65
N ASP A 416 4.97 -7.10 -7.98
CA ASP A 416 4.51 -8.11 -7.02
C ASP A 416 3.78 -7.45 -5.84
N ALA A 417 4.26 -6.29 -5.37
CA ALA A 417 3.56 -5.56 -4.31
C ALA A 417 2.15 -5.11 -4.73
N PHE A 418 1.99 -4.56 -5.95
CA PHE A 418 0.69 -4.22 -6.51
C PHE A 418 -0.21 -5.46 -6.64
N PHE A 419 0.33 -6.58 -7.13
CA PHE A 419 -0.42 -7.82 -7.25
C PHE A 419 -0.84 -8.40 -5.89
N GLN A 420 0.01 -8.31 -4.86
CA GLN A 420 -0.38 -8.70 -3.49
C GLN A 420 -1.50 -7.81 -2.94
N ASP A 421 -1.49 -6.51 -3.22
CA ASP A 421 -2.56 -5.59 -2.83
C ASP A 421 -3.87 -5.87 -3.59
N TYR A 422 -3.77 -6.25 -4.85
CA TYR A 422 -4.90 -6.73 -5.64
C TYR A 422 -5.47 -8.04 -5.07
N ARG A 423 -4.62 -9.03 -4.76
CA ARG A 423 -5.03 -10.28 -4.09
C ARG A 423 -5.72 -10.02 -2.74
N LYS A 424 -5.31 -9.01 -1.96
CA LYS A 424 -6.04 -8.62 -0.73
C LYS A 424 -7.46 -8.18 -1.04
N SER A 425 -7.67 -7.43 -2.11
CA SER A 425 -9.00 -7.00 -2.55
C SER A 425 -9.86 -8.19 -3.00
N LEU A 426 -9.29 -9.14 -3.74
CA LEU A 426 -9.96 -10.39 -4.13
C LEU A 426 -10.27 -11.29 -2.92
N LYS A 427 -9.38 -11.35 -1.92
CA LYS A 427 -9.63 -12.08 -0.67
C LYS A 427 -10.88 -11.55 0.03
N ILE A 428 -11.06 -10.23 0.07
CA ILE A 428 -12.26 -9.63 0.66
C ILE A 428 -13.51 -10.09 -0.09
N LEU A 429 -13.48 -10.21 -1.41
CA LEU A 429 -14.60 -10.77 -2.18
C LEU A 429 -14.83 -12.25 -1.82
N PHE A 430 -13.77 -13.07 -1.77
CA PHE A 430 -13.86 -14.47 -1.35
C PHE A 430 -14.49 -14.63 0.04
N ASP A 431 -14.02 -13.86 1.03
CA ASP A 431 -14.59 -13.87 2.39
C ASP A 431 -16.07 -13.48 2.35
N ASN A 432 -16.45 -12.50 1.53
CA ASN A 432 -17.86 -12.12 1.36
C ASN A 432 -18.71 -13.21 0.70
N LEU A 433 -18.16 -13.94 -0.28
CA LEU A 433 -18.80 -15.09 -0.91
C LEU A 433 -19.03 -16.21 0.11
N THR A 434 -18.00 -16.57 0.90
CA THR A 434 -18.13 -17.62 1.93
C THR A 434 -19.16 -17.30 3.00
N MET A 435 -19.30 -16.01 3.38
CA MET A 435 -20.34 -15.57 4.31
C MET A 435 -21.75 -15.59 3.72
N LEU A 436 -21.89 -15.49 2.40
CA LEU A 436 -23.18 -15.50 1.70
C LEU A 436 -23.67 -16.93 1.47
N ASP A 437 -22.83 -17.77 0.86
CA ASP A 437 -23.17 -19.13 0.43
C ASP A 437 -21.99 -20.09 0.67
N LEU A 438 -21.80 -20.47 1.93
CA LEU A 438 -20.68 -21.32 2.34
C LEU A 438 -20.72 -22.70 1.67
N GLU A 439 -21.89 -23.25 1.39
CA GLU A 439 -22.02 -24.59 0.81
C GLU A 439 -21.55 -24.61 -0.65
N LEU A 440 -22.02 -23.66 -1.46
CA LEU A 440 -21.57 -23.49 -2.84
C LEU A 440 -20.06 -23.26 -2.92
N VAL A 441 -19.55 -22.28 -2.15
CA VAL A 441 -18.14 -21.91 -2.21
C VAL A 441 -17.25 -23.07 -1.76
N PHE A 442 -17.63 -23.77 -0.69
CA PHE A 442 -16.87 -24.92 -0.20
C PHE A 442 -16.84 -26.04 -1.25
N SER A 443 -18.00 -26.44 -1.80
CA SER A 443 -18.09 -27.52 -2.78
C SER A 443 -17.25 -27.24 -4.03
N ARG A 444 -17.32 -26.02 -4.58
CA ARG A 444 -16.55 -25.63 -5.78
C ARG A 444 -15.06 -25.53 -5.51
N THR A 445 -14.68 -24.93 -4.39
CA THR A 445 -13.29 -24.81 -3.99
C THR A 445 -12.69 -26.20 -3.71
N GLN A 446 -13.43 -27.09 -3.06
CA GLN A 446 -13.00 -28.47 -2.83
C GLN A 446 -12.76 -29.23 -4.13
N SER A 447 -13.70 -29.18 -5.08
CA SER A 447 -13.51 -29.84 -6.39
C SER A 447 -12.25 -29.32 -7.08
N MET A 448 -12.07 -28.00 -7.11
CA MET A 448 -10.90 -27.37 -7.73
C MET A 448 -9.58 -27.77 -7.05
N ILE A 449 -9.54 -27.81 -5.71
CA ILE A 449 -8.35 -28.21 -4.95
C ILE A 449 -8.02 -29.68 -5.22
N THR A 450 -9.01 -30.57 -5.17
CA THR A 450 -8.82 -32.01 -5.40
C THR A 450 -8.34 -32.29 -6.83
N ASP A 451 -8.93 -31.61 -7.82
CA ASP A 451 -8.52 -31.74 -9.22
C ASP A 451 -7.11 -31.20 -9.47
N THR A 452 -6.72 -30.13 -8.77
CA THR A 452 -5.40 -29.52 -8.88
C THR A 452 -4.33 -30.40 -8.23
N LEU A 453 -4.56 -30.86 -7.00
CA LEU A 453 -3.62 -31.70 -6.27
C LEU A 453 -3.48 -33.11 -6.85
N SER A 454 -4.50 -33.63 -7.55
CA SER A 454 -4.40 -34.93 -8.23
C SER A 454 -3.65 -34.86 -9.55
N ARG A 455 -3.64 -33.70 -10.22
CA ARG A 455 -3.03 -33.51 -11.55
C ARG A 455 -1.87 -32.51 -11.57
N TRP A 456 -1.30 -32.19 -10.41
CA TRP A 456 -0.31 -31.12 -10.26
C TRP A 456 0.91 -31.26 -11.18
N GLN A 457 1.31 -32.48 -11.58
CA GLN A 457 2.44 -32.68 -12.50
C GLN A 457 2.16 -32.17 -13.92
N SER A 458 0.88 -32.06 -14.32
CA SER A 458 0.45 -31.64 -15.65
C SER A 458 0.03 -30.17 -15.73
N LEU A 459 -0.05 -29.49 -14.57
CA LEU A 459 -0.53 -28.12 -14.46
C LEU A 459 0.63 -27.14 -14.35
N SER A 460 0.36 -25.87 -14.67
CA SER A 460 1.33 -24.79 -14.47
C SER A 460 1.58 -24.55 -12.97
N TYR A 461 2.72 -23.94 -12.62
CA TYR A 461 2.97 -23.58 -11.22
C TYR A 461 1.89 -22.63 -10.68
N SER A 462 1.35 -21.75 -11.53
CA SER A 462 0.35 -20.75 -11.17
C SER A 462 -0.98 -21.41 -10.79
N ASP A 463 -1.43 -22.40 -11.57
CA ASP A 463 -2.64 -23.17 -11.23
C ASP A 463 -2.46 -23.96 -9.93
N VAL A 464 -1.28 -24.58 -9.74
CA VAL A 464 -0.97 -25.35 -8.52
C VAL A 464 -0.89 -24.44 -7.29
N GLU A 465 -0.25 -23.27 -7.43
CA GLU A 465 -0.17 -22.25 -6.37
C GLU A 465 -1.57 -21.81 -5.95
N VAL A 466 -2.43 -21.47 -6.90
CA VAL A 466 -3.81 -21.05 -6.60
C VAL A 466 -4.60 -22.15 -5.89
N GLY A 467 -4.48 -23.42 -6.31
CA GLY A 467 -5.11 -24.53 -5.61
C GLY A 467 -4.72 -24.61 -4.13
N ILE A 468 -3.42 -24.48 -3.83
CA ILE A 468 -2.96 -24.49 -2.43
C ILE A 468 -3.37 -23.19 -1.71
N THR A 469 -3.40 -22.04 -2.39
CA THR A 469 -3.78 -20.74 -1.82
C THR A 469 -5.23 -20.78 -1.35
N PHE A 470 -6.13 -21.32 -2.16
CA PHE A 470 -7.54 -21.44 -1.77
C PHE A 470 -7.74 -22.48 -0.66
N LEU A 471 -6.94 -23.55 -0.58
CA LEU A 471 -6.94 -24.44 0.58
C LEU A 471 -6.51 -23.69 1.86
N TYR A 472 -5.47 -22.86 1.76
CA TYR A 472 -5.01 -22.00 2.85
C TYR A 472 -6.10 -21.02 3.29
N LEU A 473 -6.74 -20.31 2.34
CA LEU A 473 -7.81 -19.34 2.59
C LEU A 473 -9.08 -19.99 3.15
N LEU A 474 -9.47 -21.16 2.66
CA LEU A 474 -10.61 -21.92 3.17
C LEU A 474 -10.43 -22.27 4.65
N GLY A 475 -9.20 -22.56 5.06
CA GLY A 475 -8.84 -22.74 6.47
C GLY A 475 -9.10 -21.50 7.33
N GLU A 476 -9.00 -20.30 6.78
CA GLU A 476 -9.33 -19.04 7.46
C GLU A 476 -10.83 -18.82 7.56
N ALA A 477 -11.53 -19.05 6.44
CA ALA A 477 -12.96 -18.86 6.33
C ALA A 477 -13.76 -19.85 7.19
N VAL A 478 -13.19 -21.03 7.48
CA VAL A 478 -13.81 -22.07 8.30
C VAL A 478 -12.92 -22.50 9.49
N PRO A 479 -12.72 -21.64 10.52
CA PRO A 479 -11.79 -21.91 11.63
C PRO A 479 -12.12 -23.17 12.42
N ASN A 480 -13.41 -23.50 12.56
CA ASN A 480 -13.90 -24.62 13.37
C ASN A 480 -13.53 -26.00 12.82
N CYS A 481 -13.14 -26.09 11.54
CA CYS A 481 -12.74 -27.36 10.93
C CYS A 481 -11.28 -27.73 11.22
N GLN A 482 -10.49 -26.84 11.83
CA GLN A 482 -9.06 -27.05 12.09
C GLN A 482 -8.74 -27.90 13.33
N GLY A 483 -9.72 -28.44 14.07
CA GLY A 483 -9.39 -29.40 15.13
C GLY A 483 -10.35 -29.59 16.29
N ASN A 484 -11.48 -28.87 16.39
CA ASN A 484 -12.45 -29.16 17.45
C ASN A 484 -13.33 -30.37 17.07
N PRO A 485 -13.54 -31.34 18.00
CA PRO A 485 -14.36 -32.53 17.75
C PRO A 485 -15.87 -32.26 17.80
N ILE A 486 -16.30 -31.10 18.31
CA ILE A 486 -17.71 -30.74 18.49
C ILE A 486 -17.99 -29.50 17.63
N SER A 487 -18.40 -29.69 16.37
CA SER A 487 -18.88 -28.59 15.53
C SER A 487 -20.04 -29.06 14.66
N ALA A 488 -20.99 -28.16 14.37
CA ALA A 488 -22.18 -28.40 13.56
C ALA A 488 -21.91 -28.74 12.07
N ASN A 489 -20.64 -28.82 11.65
CA ASN A 489 -20.20 -29.09 10.28
C ASN A 489 -19.27 -30.33 10.22
N SER A 490 -19.75 -31.51 10.63
CA SER A 490 -18.97 -32.75 10.58
C SER A 490 -18.49 -33.09 9.16
N ASP A 491 -19.35 -32.84 8.18
CA ASP A 491 -19.14 -33.31 6.80
C ASP A 491 -18.08 -32.45 6.11
N LYS A 492 -18.18 -31.12 6.21
CA LYS A 492 -17.15 -30.17 5.72
C LYS A 492 -15.80 -30.37 6.42
N LYS A 493 -15.82 -30.78 7.69
CA LYS A 493 -14.59 -31.15 8.40
C LYS A 493 -13.95 -32.38 7.74
N ALA A 494 -14.72 -33.42 7.45
CA ALA A 494 -14.21 -34.63 6.78
C ALA A 494 -13.65 -34.31 5.39
N GLU A 495 -14.37 -33.52 4.59
CA GLU A 495 -13.93 -33.06 3.27
C GLU A 495 -12.64 -32.23 3.34
N MET A 496 -12.49 -31.37 4.36
CA MET A 496 -11.23 -30.65 4.57
C MET A 496 -10.08 -31.56 5.00
N HIS A 497 -10.35 -32.61 5.79
CA HIS A 497 -9.35 -33.62 6.13
C HIS A 497 -8.89 -34.38 4.88
N GLU A 498 -9.81 -34.70 3.97
CA GLU A 498 -9.48 -35.35 2.70
C GLU A 498 -8.56 -34.47 1.83
N MET A 499 -8.86 -33.18 1.69
CA MET A 499 -7.99 -32.25 0.97
C MET A 499 -6.60 -32.13 1.60
N LEU A 500 -6.50 -32.10 2.93
CA LEU A 500 -5.22 -32.04 3.65
C LEU A 500 -4.44 -33.35 3.55
N GLN A 501 -5.13 -34.49 3.58
CA GLN A 501 -4.54 -35.80 3.32
C GLN A 501 -3.98 -35.85 1.89
N LEU A 502 -4.73 -35.34 0.90
CA LEU A 502 -4.27 -35.26 -0.48
C LEU A 502 -3.08 -34.30 -0.62
N LEU A 503 -3.07 -33.16 0.05
CA LEU A 503 -1.92 -32.24 0.08
C LEU A 503 -0.66 -32.96 0.59
N ALA A 504 -0.78 -33.74 1.68
CA ALA A 504 0.34 -34.44 2.27
C ALA A 504 0.84 -35.63 1.43
N THR A 505 -0.04 -36.27 0.64
CA THR A 505 0.27 -37.52 -0.09
C THR A 505 0.51 -37.33 -1.59
N SER A 506 0.03 -36.23 -2.19
CA SER A 506 0.17 -35.93 -3.63
C SER A 506 1.61 -35.73 -4.08
N GLY A 507 2.51 -35.34 -3.17
CA GLY A 507 3.88 -35.00 -3.50
C GLY A 507 4.03 -33.62 -4.18
N VAL A 508 3.01 -32.75 -4.09
CA VAL A 508 3.01 -31.41 -4.70
C VAL A 508 4.20 -30.53 -4.28
N SER A 509 4.79 -30.80 -3.11
CA SER A 509 6.02 -30.16 -2.65
C SER A 509 7.24 -30.36 -3.56
N ARG A 510 7.16 -31.31 -4.52
CA ARG A 510 8.21 -31.57 -5.53
C ARG A 510 8.06 -30.75 -6.80
N GLN A 511 7.05 -29.88 -6.92
CA GLN A 511 6.83 -29.07 -8.12
C GLN A 511 8.03 -28.17 -8.45
N GLY A 512 8.73 -27.66 -7.42
CA GLY A 512 10.04 -27.02 -7.55
C GLY A 512 10.03 -25.49 -7.68
N HIS A 513 8.89 -24.88 -8.00
CA HIS A 513 8.74 -23.43 -8.06
C HIS A 513 8.66 -22.80 -6.66
N VAL A 514 9.33 -21.66 -6.46
CA VAL A 514 9.47 -20.97 -5.17
C VAL A 514 8.12 -20.68 -4.52
N ALA A 515 7.18 -20.10 -5.28
CA ALA A 515 5.84 -19.75 -4.79
C ALA A 515 5.06 -20.97 -4.27
N VAL A 516 5.07 -22.08 -5.02
CA VAL A 516 4.34 -23.31 -4.66
C VAL A 516 4.95 -23.95 -3.40
N VAL A 517 6.29 -24.04 -3.34
CA VAL A 517 6.99 -24.67 -2.23
C VAL A 517 6.81 -23.89 -0.93
N LEU A 518 6.93 -22.55 -0.98
CA LEU A 518 6.69 -21.69 0.18
C LEU A 518 5.26 -21.86 0.70
N LEU A 519 4.29 -21.75 -0.20
CA LEU A 519 2.88 -21.83 0.14
C LEU A 519 2.49 -23.21 0.67
N PHE A 520 3.08 -24.29 0.14
CA PHE A 520 2.93 -25.64 0.69
C PHE A 520 3.32 -25.67 2.17
N PHE A 521 4.52 -25.18 2.52
CA PHE A 521 4.97 -25.19 3.93
C PHE A 521 4.12 -24.29 4.83
N GLU A 522 3.68 -23.12 4.33
CA GLU A 522 2.79 -22.24 5.09
C GLU A 522 1.44 -22.91 5.37
N THR A 523 0.89 -23.61 4.38
CA THR A 523 -0.36 -24.36 4.50
C THR A 523 -0.21 -25.50 5.51
N VAL A 524 0.85 -26.29 5.41
CA VAL A 524 1.16 -27.37 6.36
C VAL A 524 1.23 -26.85 7.81
N VAL A 525 1.93 -25.73 8.03
CA VAL A 525 2.06 -25.14 9.38
C VAL A 525 0.74 -24.55 9.88
N ARG A 526 -0.05 -23.91 9.02
CA ARG A 526 -1.40 -23.42 9.38
C ARG A 526 -2.27 -24.57 9.90
N PHE A 527 -2.22 -25.73 9.26
CA PHE A 527 -2.98 -26.91 9.62
C PHE A 527 -2.23 -27.88 10.55
N GLU A 528 -1.31 -27.39 11.39
CA GLU A 528 -0.56 -28.19 12.39
C GLU A 528 -1.45 -29.12 13.23
N LYS A 529 -2.66 -28.66 13.61
CA LYS A 529 -3.62 -29.44 14.40
C LYS A 529 -4.14 -30.69 13.68
N PHE A 530 -4.23 -30.68 12.34
CA PHE A 530 -4.59 -31.87 11.55
C PHE A 530 -3.52 -32.95 11.70
N PHE A 531 -2.24 -32.58 11.59
CA PHE A 531 -1.12 -33.51 11.76
C PHE A 531 -1.01 -34.04 13.19
N ALA A 532 -1.49 -33.29 14.19
CA ALA A 532 -1.60 -33.80 15.54
C ALA A 532 -2.66 -34.92 15.68
N GLN A 533 -3.71 -34.89 14.85
CA GLN A 533 -4.78 -35.90 14.82
C GLN A 533 -4.43 -37.09 13.92
N GLU A 534 -3.67 -36.86 12.84
CA GLU A 534 -3.22 -37.89 11.91
C GLU A 534 -1.67 -37.95 11.81
N PRO A 535 -0.97 -38.48 12.84
CA PRO A 535 0.48 -38.52 12.88
C PRO A 535 1.14 -39.33 11.74
N ARG A 536 0.37 -40.17 11.05
CA ARG A 536 0.84 -41.00 9.92
C ARG A 536 1.42 -40.18 8.76
N HIS A 537 1.00 -38.92 8.61
CA HIS A 537 1.45 -38.03 7.54
C HIS A 537 2.69 -37.19 7.91
N ILE A 538 3.06 -37.13 9.20
CA ILE A 538 4.22 -36.37 9.68
C ILE A 538 5.53 -36.76 8.99
N PRO A 539 5.85 -38.06 8.76
CA PRO A 539 7.13 -38.45 8.16
C PRO A 539 7.39 -37.84 6.78
N GLU A 540 6.39 -37.78 5.91
CA GLU A 540 6.55 -37.19 4.56
C GLU A 540 6.77 -35.69 4.63
N ILE A 541 6.05 -35.00 5.52
CA ILE A 541 6.23 -33.56 5.75
C ILE A 541 7.62 -33.25 6.32
N LEU A 542 8.08 -34.04 7.28
CA LEU A 542 9.44 -33.90 7.83
C LEU A 542 10.50 -34.16 6.76
N ALA A 543 10.29 -35.16 5.90
CA ALA A 543 11.18 -35.40 4.77
C ALA A 543 11.25 -34.16 3.87
N ALA A 544 10.11 -33.54 3.54
CA ALA A 544 10.04 -32.34 2.72
C ALA A 544 10.75 -31.12 3.35
N PHE A 545 10.60 -30.91 4.66
CA PHE A 545 11.34 -29.84 5.33
C PHE A 545 12.86 -30.09 5.29
N LEU A 546 13.29 -31.33 5.50
CA LEU A 546 14.71 -31.67 5.69
C LEU A 546 15.50 -31.85 4.38
N ASP A 547 14.86 -32.09 3.24
CA ASP A 547 15.56 -32.31 1.97
C ASP A 547 15.70 -31.03 1.13
N ASP A 548 15.99 -31.20 -0.16
CA ASP A 548 16.17 -30.13 -1.16
C ASP A 548 14.89 -29.33 -1.44
N ARG A 549 13.73 -29.77 -0.95
CA ARG A 549 12.50 -28.98 -1.03
C ARG A 549 12.48 -27.83 -0.03
N GLY A 550 12.99 -28.04 1.19
CA GLY A 550 12.91 -27.09 2.31
C GLY A 550 14.26 -26.46 2.70
N LEU A 551 14.87 -26.95 3.78
CA LEU A 551 16.09 -26.38 4.38
C LEU A 551 17.31 -26.41 3.45
N ARG A 552 17.31 -27.29 2.45
CA ARG A 552 18.39 -27.42 1.46
C ARG A 552 17.98 -26.95 0.07
N ASN A 553 16.91 -26.16 -0.03
CA ASN A 553 16.45 -25.59 -1.30
C ASN A 553 17.55 -24.74 -1.94
N LYS A 554 17.59 -24.68 -3.27
CA LYS A 554 18.55 -23.85 -4.01
C LYS A 554 18.31 -22.36 -3.79
N ASP A 555 17.05 -21.97 -3.59
CA ASP A 555 16.64 -20.59 -3.38
C ASP A 555 16.85 -20.15 -1.91
N PRO A 556 17.62 -19.06 -1.64
CA PRO A 556 17.87 -18.58 -0.28
C PRO A 556 16.61 -18.10 0.45
N HIS A 557 15.65 -17.51 -0.26
CA HIS A 557 14.41 -17.03 0.33
C HIS A 557 13.55 -18.21 0.81
N VAL A 558 13.48 -19.28 0.02
CA VAL A 558 12.83 -20.53 0.43
C VAL A 558 13.49 -21.10 1.68
N ARG A 559 14.83 -21.19 1.70
CA ARG A 559 15.56 -21.72 2.87
C ARG A 559 15.29 -20.92 4.15
N SER A 560 15.28 -19.59 4.06
CA SER A 560 15.02 -18.73 5.21
C SER A 560 13.61 -18.93 5.75
N ARG A 561 12.60 -18.87 4.88
CA ARG A 561 11.21 -19.06 5.28
C ARG A 561 10.94 -20.48 5.78
N ALA A 562 11.50 -21.49 5.13
CA ALA A 562 11.40 -22.90 5.54
C ALA A 562 12.04 -23.12 6.92
N SER A 563 13.14 -22.45 7.26
CA SER A 563 13.79 -22.54 8.58
C SER A 563 12.85 -22.09 9.70
N TYR A 564 12.17 -20.97 9.51
CA TYR A 564 11.16 -20.49 10.45
C TYR A 564 9.93 -21.41 10.53
N LEU A 565 9.41 -21.85 9.38
CA LEU A 565 8.22 -22.71 9.32
C LEU A 565 8.48 -24.09 9.93
N PHE A 566 9.66 -24.67 9.68
CA PHE A 566 10.09 -25.93 10.29
C PHE A 566 10.16 -25.81 11.82
N TYR A 567 10.79 -24.74 12.33
CA TYR A 567 10.80 -24.43 13.75
C TYR A 567 9.39 -24.37 14.34
N ARG A 568 8.48 -23.63 13.68
CA ARG A 568 7.10 -23.48 14.14
C ARG A 568 6.36 -24.83 14.14
N PHE A 569 6.51 -25.62 13.08
CA PHE A 569 5.91 -26.95 12.96
C PHE A 569 6.34 -27.88 14.11
N ILE A 570 7.65 -27.98 14.36
CA ILE A 570 8.20 -28.81 15.45
C ILE A 570 7.73 -28.30 16.81
N LYS A 571 7.73 -26.98 17.03
CA LYS A 571 7.28 -26.39 18.29
C LYS A 571 5.83 -26.74 18.62
N CYS A 572 4.95 -26.72 17.62
CA CYS A 572 3.53 -27.03 17.79
C CYS A 572 3.28 -28.54 17.99
N LEU A 573 4.09 -29.41 17.36
CA LEU A 573 3.93 -30.87 17.41
C LEU A 573 4.92 -31.60 18.32
N LYS A 574 5.65 -30.87 19.18
CA LYS A 574 6.77 -31.39 20.00
C LYS A 574 6.47 -32.70 20.75
N THR A 575 5.24 -32.92 21.20
CA THR A 575 4.83 -34.15 21.93
C THR A 575 4.83 -35.40 21.07
N LEU A 576 4.69 -35.26 19.74
CA LEU A 576 4.64 -36.35 18.77
C LEU A 576 6.00 -36.59 18.09
N MET A 577 7.01 -35.76 18.38
CA MET A 577 8.30 -35.78 17.68
C MET A 577 9.33 -36.74 18.27
N SER A 578 9.06 -37.32 19.44
CA SER A 578 10.01 -38.16 20.18
C SER A 578 10.59 -39.33 19.37
N SER A 579 9.77 -39.92 18.48
CA SER A 579 10.19 -41.06 17.62
C SER A 579 11.04 -40.64 16.42
N TYR A 580 11.08 -39.35 16.10
CA TYR A 580 11.79 -38.80 14.93
C TYR A 580 13.04 -38.01 15.32
N THR A 581 13.21 -37.66 16.60
CA THR A 581 14.26 -36.78 17.09
C THR A 581 15.66 -37.15 16.60
N GLU A 582 16.08 -38.42 16.75
CA GLU A 582 17.43 -38.84 16.35
C GLU A 582 17.66 -38.66 14.84
N GLY A 583 16.73 -39.13 14.01
CA GLY A 583 16.83 -38.99 12.55
C GLY A 583 16.81 -37.54 12.07
N ILE A 584 16.03 -36.68 12.74
CA ILE A 584 16.02 -35.23 12.46
C ILE A 584 17.37 -34.62 12.83
N LEU A 585 17.89 -34.88 14.05
CA LEU A 585 19.16 -34.33 14.51
C LEU A 585 20.33 -34.75 13.62
N THR A 586 20.37 -36.01 13.17
CA THR A 586 21.38 -36.48 12.21
C THR A 586 21.31 -35.70 10.89
N LYS A 587 20.11 -35.43 10.38
CA LYS A 587 19.91 -34.64 9.14
C LYS A 587 20.11 -33.14 9.31
N LEU A 588 20.26 -32.61 10.52
CA LEU A 588 20.53 -31.19 10.77
C LEU A 588 22.02 -30.91 11.03
N GLN A 589 22.85 -31.94 11.21
CA GLN A 589 24.22 -31.80 11.71
C GLN A 589 25.10 -30.88 10.86
N ASP A 590 25.00 -30.98 9.53
CA ASP A 590 25.68 -30.13 8.56
C ASP A 590 25.19 -28.67 8.59
N LEU A 591 23.90 -28.45 8.84
CA LEU A 591 23.28 -27.12 8.93
C LEU A 591 23.59 -26.40 10.26
N LEU A 592 24.03 -27.14 11.27
CA LEU A 592 24.41 -26.58 12.59
C LEU A 592 25.86 -26.08 12.63
N VAL A 593 26.68 -26.39 11.62
CA VAL A 593 28.09 -25.96 11.60
C VAL A 593 28.19 -24.43 11.49
N LEU A 594 28.95 -23.81 12.40
CA LEU A 594 29.18 -22.37 12.37
C LEU A 594 30.17 -22.00 11.25
N SER A 595 29.80 -21.04 10.40
CA SER A 595 30.72 -20.49 9.40
C SER A 595 31.78 -19.64 10.09
N THR A 596 33.04 -20.08 10.05
CA THR A 596 34.16 -19.30 10.57
C THR A 596 34.92 -18.62 9.43
N PRO A 597 35.38 -17.37 9.60
CA PRO A 597 36.17 -16.66 8.59
C PRO A 597 37.56 -17.29 8.34
N LEU A 598 37.93 -18.30 9.13
CA LEU A 598 39.23 -18.97 9.11
C LEU A 598 39.33 -20.08 8.06
N ASN A 599 38.21 -20.61 7.59
CA ASN A 599 38.19 -21.81 6.75
C ASN A 599 38.21 -21.51 5.24
N GLY A 600 38.19 -20.24 4.79
CA GLY A 600 38.17 -19.87 3.37
C GLY A 600 36.94 -20.34 2.57
N VAL A 601 36.10 -21.21 3.15
CA VAL A 601 34.83 -21.69 2.62
C VAL A 601 33.71 -20.80 3.15
N LEU A 602 33.40 -19.75 2.38
CA LEU A 602 32.14 -19.04 2.49
C LEU A 602 31.03 -19.94 1.93
N SER A 603 30.33 -20.70 2.76
CA SER A 603 28.91 -21.02 2.51
C SER A 603 28.34 -21.94 3.58
N SER A 604 27.99 -21.38 4.75
CA SER A 604 26.78 -21.92 5.39
C SER A 604 25.63 -21.72 4.39
N ILE A 605 24.91 -22.81 4.11
CA ILE A 605 23.73 -22.80 3.26
C ILE A 605 22.66 -21.85 3.85
N LEU A 606 22.62 -21.74 5.17
CA LEU A 606 21.70 -20.91 5.93
C LEU A 606 22.33 -19.58 6.35
N SER A 607 21.51 -18.53 6.41
CA SER A 607 21.93 -17.28 7.04
C SER A 607 22.12 -17.45 8.56
N PRO A 608 22.88 -16.58 9.23
CA PRO A 608 23.02 -16.62 10.68
C PRO A 608 21.67 -16.59 11.41
N ASP A 609 20.74 -15.73 10.97
CA ASP A 609 19.42 -15.62 11.58
C ASP A 609 18.57 -16.89 11.41
N ASP A 610 18.64 -17.54 10.24
CA ASP A 610 17.95 -18.80 9.99
C ASP A 610 18.51 -19.93 10.87
N GLN A 611 19.83 -19.94 11.06
CA GLN A 611 20.50 -20.93 11.90
C GLN A 611 20.04 -20.86 13.36
N LEU A 612 19.65 -19.67 13.86
CA LEU A 612 19.05 -19.53 15.20
C LEU A 612 17.78 -20.39 15.35
N TYR A 613 16.92 -20.44 14.33
CA TYR A 613 15.72 -21.29 14.35
C TYR A 613 16.08 -22.78 14.38
N ILE A 614 17.12 -23.19 13.66
CA ILE A 614 17.56 -24.59 13.63
C ILE A 614 18.14 -25.03 14.99
N TYR A 615 18.96 -24.19 15.63
CA TYR A 615 19.45 -24.46 16.99
C TYR A 615 18.31 -24.51 18.01
N GLU A 616 17.34 -23.60 17.93
CA GLU A 616 16.16 -23.65 18.79
C GLU A 616 15.36 -24.94 18.57
N THR A 617 15.20 -25.36 17.33
CA THR A 617 14.48 -26.59 16.96
C THR A 617 15.18 -27.83 17.49
N ALA A 618 16.51 -27.92 17.33
CA ALA A 618 17.30 -29.02 17.87
C ALA A 618 17.16 -29.11 19.39
N ALA A 619 17.23 -27.97 20.10
CA ALA A 619 17.02 -27.93 21.55
C ALA A 619 15.61 -28.38 21.94
N ILE A 620 14.57 -27.91 21.24
CA ILE A 620 13.18 -28.33 21.49
C ILE A 620 13.04 -29.85 21.35
N LEU A 621 13.61 -30.45 20.29
CA LEU A 621 13.55 -31.90 20.06
C LEU A 621 14.24 -32.70 21.15
N ILE A 622 15.42 -32.26 21.63
CA ILE A 622 16.16 -32.92 22.70
C ILE A 622 15.36 -32.87 24.01
N ILE A 623 14.84 -31.70 24.37
CA ILE A 623 14.19 -31.47 25.66
C ILE A 623 12.80 -32.10 25.72
N SER A 624 12.05 -32.03 24.63
CA SER A 624 10.71 -32.64 24.52
C SER A 624 10.75 -34.14 24.23
N GLY A 625 11.90 -34.68 23.81
CA GLY A 625 12.09 -36.12 23.62
C GLY A 625 11.90 -36.92 24.91
N ASN A 626 11.42 -38.16 24.77
CA ASN A 626 11.23 -39.11 25.86
C ASN A 626 12.55 -39.79 26.26
N TYR A 627 13.56 -38.98 26.52
CA TYR A 627 14.88 -39.42 26.99
C TYR A 627 15.02 -39.20 28.50
N ASP A 628 15.88 -39.97 29.14
CA ASP A 628 16.34 -39.72 30.50
C ASP A 628 17.21 -38.45 30.57
N SER A 629 17.33 -37.89 31.77
CA SER A 629 18.04 -36.62 31.97
C SER A 629 19.53 -36.69 31.56
N GLU A 630 20.17 -37.85 31.67
CA GLU A 630 21.57 -38.05 31.28
C GLU A 630 21.72 -38.04 29.75
N THR A 631 20.87 -38.75 29.03
CA THR A 631 20.85 -38.71 27.55
C THR A 631 20.54 -37.31 27.02
N LYS A 632 19.59 -36.58 27.64
CA LYS A 632 19.31 -35.18 27.25
C LYS A 632 20.51 -34.27 27.43
N LEU A 633 21.20 -34.40 28.58
CA LEU A 633 22.43 -33.66 28.86
C LEU A 633 23.50 -33.97 27.81
N ASN A 634 23.74 -35.25 27.52
CA ASN A 634 24.72 -35.68 26.52
C ASN A 634 24.42 -35.13 25.12
N LEU A 635 23.15 -35.17 24.68
CA LEU A 635 22.74 -34.64 23.37
C LEU A 635 22.89 -33.10 23.32
N LEU A 636 22.52 -32.40 24.39
CA LEU A 636 22.67 -30.95 24.46
C LEU A 636 24.16 -30.54 24.50
N GLN A 637 25.01 -31.29 25.19
CA GLN A 637 26.45 -31.11 25.16
C GLN A 637 27.02 -31.33 23.76
N ARG A 638 26.60 -32.38 23.04
CA ARG A 638 27.01 -32.59 21.64
C ARG A 638 26.61 -31.45 20.72
N LEU A 639 25.49 -30.76 21.01
CA LEU A 639 25.04 -29.60 20.25
C LEU A 639 25.86 -28.33 20.56
N LEU A 640 26.17 -28.06 21.83
CA LEU A 640 26.76 -26.79 22.28
C LEU A 640 28.29 -26.83 22.44
N LEU A 641 28.90 -28.00 22.65
CA LEU A 641 30.35 -28.12 22.82
C LEU A 641 31.13 -27.66 21.57
N PRO A 642 30.75 -28.04 20.32
CA PRO A 642 31.43 -27.54 19.13
C PRO A 642 31.36 -26.02 18.99
N VAL A 643 30.25 -25.41 19.40
CA VAL A 643 30.07 -23.94 19.43
C VAL A 643 31.03 -23.30 20.43
N ALA A 644 31.14 -23.88 21.63
CA ALA A 644 32.04 -23.40 22.67
C ALA A 644 33.52 -23.54 22.29
N GLU A 645 33.92 -24.65 21.65
CA GLU A 645 35.28 -24.87 21.14
C GLU A 645 35.64 -23.91 20.01
N THR A 646 34.69 -23.68 19.10
CA THR A 646 34.84 -22.68 18.03
C THR A 646 35.04 -21.29 18.65
N PHE A 647 34.22 -20.92 19.64
CA PHE A 647 34.34 -19.64 20.32
C PHE A 647 35.70 -19.45 21.02
N LYS A 648 36.20 -20.48 21.73
CA LYS A 648 37.54 -20.45 22.35
C LYS A 648 38.64 -20.19 21.33
N THR A 649 38.57 -20.88 20.19
CA THR A 649 39.54 -20.72 19.10
C THR A 649 39.51 -19.29 18.51
N LEU A 650 38.30 -18.71 18.37
CA LEU A 650 38.14 -17.33 17.90
C LEU A 650 38.61 -16.30 18.94
N LEU A 651 38.38 -16.57 20.23
CA LEU A 651 38.82 -15.75 21.34
C LEU A 651 40.35 -15.59 21.38
N GLU A 652 41.09 -16.67 21.09
CA GLU A 652 42.55 -16.65 21.02
C GLU A 652 43.08 -15.95 19.76
N LYS A 653 42.34 -16.02 18.64
CA LYS A 653 42.77 -15.47 17.34
C LYS A 653 42.44 -13.99 17.15
N LEU A 654 41.38 -13.47 17.77
CA LEU A 654 40.96 -12.07 17.62
C LEU A 654 42.08 -11.07 17.97
N PRO A 655 42.86 -11.24 19.07
CA PRO A 655 43.97 -10.33 19.40
C PRO A 655 45.15 -10.39 18.43
N VAL A 656 45.35 -11.53 17.76
CA VAL A 656 46.50 -11.83 16.88
C VAL A 656 46.24 -11.38 15.43
N THR A 657 44.99 -11.13 15.07
CA THR A 657 44.58 -10.77 13.71
C THR A 657 44.81 -9.28 13.44
N SER A 658 45.71 -8.95 12.52
CA SER A 658 46.05 -7.56 12.18
C SER A 658 44.96 -6.84 11.36
N GLU A 659 44.29 -7.55 10.45
CA GLU A 659 43.27 -6.97 9.57
C GLU A 659 41.98 -6.60 10.33
N GLU A 660 41.51 -5.37 10.17
CA GLU A 660 40.29 -4.87 10.82
C GLU A 660 39.01 -5.56 10.29
N GLN A 661 38.94 -5.78 8.97
CA GLN A 661 37.81 -6.48 8.34
C GLN A 661 37.66 -7.92 8.91
N GLN A 662 38.77 -8.66 9.01
CA GLN A 662 38.77 -10.01 9.56
C GLN A 662 38.42 -10.01 11.05
N ARG A 663 38.91 -9.02 11.83
CA ARG A 663 38.51 -8.86 13.24
C ARG A 663 37.00 -8.66 13.40
N ARG A 664 36.36 -7.84 12.55
CA ARG A 664 34.91 -7.66 12.55
C ARG A 664 34.16 -8.95 12.23
N GLU A 665 34.60 -9.71 11.24
CA GLU A 665 33.96 -10.99 10.89
C GLU A 665 34.14 -12.06 12.00
N ILE A 666 35.30 -12.10 12.66
CA ILE A 666 35.51 -12.94 13.85
C ILE A 666 34.56 -12.52 14.98
N ALA A 667 34.45 -11.23 15.27
CA ALA A 667 33.55 -10.71 16.31
C ALA A 667 32.07 -11.00 16.00
N LYS A 668 31.65 -10.91 14.73
CA LYS A 668 30.30 -11.32 14.29
C LYS A 668 30.07 -12.82 14.51
N CYS A 669 31.03 -13.67 14.17
CA CYS A 669 30.93 -15.11 14.41
C CYS A 669 30.87 -15.44 15.91
N MET A 670 31.63 -14.73 16.76
CA MET A 670 31.58 -14.86 18.21
C MET A 670 30.20 -14.43 18.77
N ASN A 671 29.66 -13.30 18.28
CA ASN A 671 28.31 -12.87 18.62
C ASN A 671 27.26 -13.94 18.24
N HIS A 672 27.35 -14.47 17.02
CA HIS A 672 26.46 -15.52 16.55
C HIS A 672 26.55 -16.80 17.42
N ALA A 673 27.75 -17.23 17.82
CA ALA A 673 27.94 -18.36 18.74
C ALA A 673 27.26 -18.14 20.12
N ILE A 674 27.33 -16.91 20.65
CA ILE A 674 26.59 -16.53 21.87
C ILE A 674 25.07 -16.56 21.60
N ALA A 675 24.63 -16.04 20.46
CA ALA A 675 23.22 -15.96 20.08
C ALA A 675 22.58 -17.35 19.92
N VAL A 676 23.22 -18.30 19.21
CA VAL A 676 22.71 -19.68 19.06
C VAL A 676 22.62 -20.37 20.42
N THR A 677 23.63 -20.21 21.28
CA THR A 677 23.64 -20.78 22.63
C THR A 677 22.52 -20.18 23.47
N SER A 678 22.33 -18.86 23.42
CA SER A 678 21.21 -18.15 24.04
C SER A 678 19.87 -18.71 23.55
N ARG A 679 19.74 -18.93 22.25
CA ARG A 679 18.49 -19.34 21.62
C ARG A 679 18.05 -20.74 22.05
N THR A 680 18.97 -21.69 22.21
CA THR A 680 18.64 -23.05 22.71
C THR A 680 17.94 -23.03 24.07
N SER A 681 18.24 -22.03 24.93
CA SER A 681 17.58 -21.87 26.23
C SER A 681 16.06 -21.60 26.13
N LYS A 682 15.55 -21.21 24.95
CA LYS A 682 14.10 -21.00 24.71
C LYS A 682 13.29 -22.28 24.66
N ALA A 683 13.94 -23.42 24.49
CA ALA A 683 13.28 -24.71 24.56
C ALA A 683 12.82 -25.07 25.98
N PHE A 684 13.39 -24.44 27.01
CA PHE A 684 12.96 -24.59 28.40
C PHE A 684 11.90 -23.54 28.76
N SER A 685 10.84 -23.96 29.44
CA SER A 685 9.78 -23.05 29.90
C SER A 685 10.19 -22.26 31.14
N ASN A 686 10.99 -22.85 32.04
CA ASN A 686 11.42 -22.24 33.30
C ASN A 686 12.67 -22.92 33.90
N GLN A 687 13.23 -22.36 34.98
CA GLN A 687 14.39 -22.93 35.69
C GLN A 687 14.15 -24.38 36.16
N GLN A 688 12.93 -24.71 36.59
CA GLN A 688 12.58 -26.06 37.03
C GLN A 688 12.79 -27.07 35.91
N THR A 689 12.39 -26.76 34.67
CA THR A 689 12.66 -27.64 33.52
C THR A 689 14.14 -27.81 33.23
N MET A 690 14.99 -26.81 33.47
CA MET A 690 16.45 -26.97 33.32
C MET A 690 17.05 -27.83 34.44
N LYS A 691 16.61 -27.64 35.68
CA LYS A 691 17.02 -28.43 36.85
C LYS A 691 16.67 -29.91 36.70
N VAL A 692 15.42 -30.19 36.33
CA VAL A 692 14.91 -31.57 36.16
C VAL A 692 15.65 -32.32 35.04
N ASN A 693 15.99 -31.63 33.96
CA ASN A 693 16.73 -32.22 32.84
C ASN A 693 18.27 -32.20 33.04
N GLY A 694 18.80 -31.70 34.17
CA GLY A 694 20.24 -31.68 34.46
C GLY A 694 21.09 -30.81 33.52
N CYS A 695 20.47 -29.91 32.74
CA CYS A 695 21.14 -29.18 31.65
C CYS A 695 21.75 -27.83 32.06
N MET A 696 21.72 -27.47 33.35
CA MET A 696 22.17 -26.16 33.83
C MET A 696 23.68 -25.95 33.64
N ASP A 697 24.48 -26.98 33.93
CA ASP A 697 25.94 -26.87 33.93
C ASP A 697 26.50 -26.53 32.55
N VAL A 698 25.84 -26.99 31.48
CA VAL A 698 26.22 -26.68 30.10
C VAL A 698 26.17 -25.17 29.82
N TYR A 699 25.12 -24.49 30.29
CA TYR A 699 24.96 -23.05 30.12
C TYR A 699 25.88 -22.23 31.02
N LEU A 700 26.19 -22.73 32.23
CA LEU A 700 27.17 -22.12 33.13
C LEU A 700 28.59 -22.22 32.57
N GLN A 701 28.98 -23.39 32.03
CA GLN A 701 30.26 -23.58 31.35
C GLN A 701 30.37 -22.67 30.13
N ALA A 702 29.32 -22.57 29.31
CA ALA A 702 29.28 -21.63 28.19
C ALA A 702 29.40 -20.16 28.66
N LEU A 703 28.71 -19.78 29.74
CA LEU A 703 28.81 -18.44 30.33
C LEU A 703 30.24 -18.09 30.71
N GLN A 704 30.94 -19.00 31.41
CA GLN A 704 32.35 -18.79 31.79
C GLN A 704 33.24 -18.52 30.58
N ILE A 705 33.01 -19.26 29.48
CA ILE A 705 33.75 -19.09 28.23
C ILE A 705 33.43 -17.74 27.58
N PHE A 706 32.15 -17.36 27.51
CA PHE A 706 31.71 -16.11 26.89
C PHE A 706 32.14 -14.86 27.64
N LEU A 707 32.25 -14.92 28.98
CA LEU A 707 32.79 -13.81 29.78
C LEU A 707 34.23 -13.48 29.41
N GLY A 708 35.00 -14.45 28.89
CA GLY A 708 36.33 -14.21 28.35
C GLY A 708 36.37 -13.17 27.24
N ALA A 709 35.29 -13.01 26.47
CA ALA A 709 35.21 -12.01 25.41
C ALA A 709 35.12 -10.56 25.91
N LEU A 710 34.68 -10.34 27.15
CA LEU A 710 34.62 -8.99 27.74
C LEU A 710 36.02 -8.41 28.02
N ASN A 711 37.05 -9.26 28.09
CA ASN A 711 38.43 -8.84 28.35
C ASN A 711 39.18 -8.41 27.06
N LEU A 712 38.55 -8.52 25.89
CA LEU A 712 39.18 -8.18 24.61
C LEU A 712 39.17 -6.66 24.36
N PRO A 713 40.27 -6.09 23.82
CA PRO A 713 40.36 -4.66 23.54
C PRO A 713 39.70 -4.23 22.21
N TYR A 714 39.29 -5.17 21.35
CA TYR A 714 38.76 -4.91 20.01
C TYR A 714 37.27 -5.28 19.90
N GLU A 715 36.52 -4.56 19.04
CA GLU A 715 35.10 -4.82 18.75
C GLU A 715 34.19 -4.94 20.01
N GLN A 716 34.51 -4.15 21.05
CA GLN A 716 33.89 -4.25 22.37
C GLN A 716 32.36 -4.05 22.33
N SER A 717 31.85 -3.12 21.51
CA SER A 717 30.42 -2.82 21.46
C SER A 717 29.57 -4.04 21.07
N VAL A 718 30.01 -4.79 20.05
CA VAL A 718 29.32 -5.99 19.55
C VAL A 718 29.35 -7.12 20.58
N LEU A 719 30.54 -7.39 21.14
CA LEU A 719 30.74 -8.49 22.09
C LEU A 719 30.08 -8.22 23.45
N GLN A 720 30.17 -6.98 23.96
CA GLN A 720 29.50 -6.59 25.20
C GLN A 720 27.98 -6.67 25.06
N SER A 721 27.42 -6.21 23.94
CA SER A 721 25.98 -6.32 23.67
C SER A 721 25.53 -7.79 23.62
N ALA A 722 26.28 -8.66 22.93
CA ALA A 722 25.98 -10.09 22.85
C ALA A 722 25.99 -10.78 24.22
N VAL A 723 27.06 -10.57 25.02
CA VAL A 723 27.16 -11.12 26.38
C VAL A 723 26.06 -10.57 27.29
N ARG A 724 25.72 -9.29 27.16
CA ARG A 724 24.62 -8.68 27.93
C ARG A 724 23.27 -9.32 27.60
N GLN A 725 22.96 -9.52 26.32
CA GLN A 725 21.74 -10.21 25.89
C GLN A 725 21.69 -11.66 26.39
N TYR A 726 22.83 -12.36 26.39
CA TYR A 726 22.93 -13.70 26.98
C TYR A 726 22.67 -13.69 28.50
N LEU A 727 23.26 -12.75 29.24
CA LEU A 727 23.03 -12.59 30.67
C LEU A 727 21.56 -12.32 31.01
N HIS A 728 20.88 -11.42 30.28
CA HIS A 728 19.44 -11.21 30.40
C HIS A 728 18.65 -12.51 30.32
N ARG A 729 19.02 -13.38 29.37
CA ARG A 729 18.36 -14.67 29.17
C ARG A 729 18.72 -15.67 30.27
N MET A 730 19.98 -15.74 30.68
CA MET A 730 20.44 -16.64 31.75
C MET A 730 19.87 -16.28 33.11
N VAL A 731 19.63 -14.99 33.40
CA VAL A 731 18.89 -14.54 34.60
C VAL A 731 17.47 -15.13 34.65
N VAL A 732 16.80 -15.25 33.50
CA VAL A 732 15.48 -15.89 33.42
C VAL A 732 15.56 -17.40 33.63
N CYS A 733 16.60 -18.04 33.10
CA CYS A 733 16.66 -19.50 32.96
C CYS A 733 17.39 -20.20 34.12
N LEU A 734 18.46 -19.62 34.65
CA LEU A 734 19.33 -20.21 35.69
C LEU A 734 19.08 -19.62 37.08
N GLU A 735 18.39 -18.48 37.15
CA GLU A 735 18.10 -17.71 38.36
C GLU A 735 19.32 -17.55 39.31
N SER A 736 19.26 -18.12 40.52
CA SER A 736 20.27 -17.93 41.59
C SER A 736 21.68 -18.38 41.21
N GLU A 737 21.81 -19.38 40.34
CA GLU A 737 23.10 -19.97 39.95
C GLU A 737 23.95 -19.02 39.08
N VAL A 738 23.34 -18.00 38.47
CA VAL A 738 24.05 -17.04 37.62
C VAL A 738 24.67 -15.89 38.43
N LEU A 739 24.20 -15.65 39.66
CA LEU A 739 24.61 -14.53 40.51
C LEU A 739 26.14 -14.45 40.75
N PRO A 740 26.87 -15.55 41.00
CA PRO A 740 28.31 -15.49 41.24
C PRO A 740 29.14 -14.91 40.08
N TYR A 741 28.62 -14.98 38.86
CA TYR A 741 29.30 -14.52 37.64
C TYR A 741 28.99 -13.05 37.31
N PHE A 742 27.97 -12.49 37.94
CA PHE A 742 27.51 -11.13 37.63
C PHE A 742 28.49 -10.02 38.04
N PRO A 743 29.15 -10.07 39.23
CA PRO A 743 30.14 -9.05 39.61
C PRO A 743 31.27 -8.91 38.59
N MET A 744 31.80 -10.05 38.11
CA MET A 744 32.83 -10.08 37.08
C MET A 744 32.35 -9.47 35.75
N ALA A 745 31.12 -9.81 35.34
CA ALA A 745 30.54 -9.25 34.11
C ALA A 745 30.28 -7.74 34.24
N ALA A 746 29.76 -7.29 35.38
CA ALA A 746 29.44 -5.89 35.66
C ALA A 746 30.69 -5.02 35.67
N GLU A 747 31.78 -5.49 36.28
CA GLU A 747 33.06 -4.77 36.30
C GLU A 747 33.56 -4.50 34.88
N GLN A 748 33.55 -5.50 33.99
CA GLN A 748 34.05 -5.33 32.62
C GLN A 748 33.07 -4.56 31.71
N LEU A 749 31.76 -4.74 31.88
CA LEU A 749 30.75 -4.01 31.10
C LEU A 749 30.67 -2.53 31.45
N LEU A 750 31.00 -2.16 32.69
CA LEU A 750 31.03 -0.76 33.16
C LEU A 750 32.40 -0.09 32.97
N LYS A 751 33.45 -0.85 32.65
CA LYS A 751 34.82 -0.34 32.42
C LYS A 751 34.92 0.54 31.18
N SER A 752 34.12 0.25 30.15
CA SER A 752 33.96 1.12 28.97
C SER A 752 32.93 2.21 29.26
N SER A 753 33.40 3.42 29.56
CA SER A 753 32.61 4.59 29.97
C SER A 753 31.89 5.30 28.80
N ASP A 754 31.14 4.56 27.98
CA ASP A 754 30.21 5.14 27.01
C ASP A 754 28.81 5.26 27.63
N ILE A 755 28.15 6.40 27.40
CA ILE A 755 26.78 6.71 27.86
C ILE A 755 25.80 5.64 27.35
N ARG A 756 26.00 5.13 26.13
CA ARG A 756 25.16 4.08 25.54
C ARG A 756 25.29 2.76 26.28
N SER A 757 26.51 2.35 26.64
CA SER A 757 26.76 1.11 27.39
C SER A 757 26.09 1.11 28.76
N ILE A 758 26.04 2.27 29.43
CA ILE A 758 25.32 2.45 30.70
C ILE A 758 23.81 2.36 30.48
N GLN A 759 23.27 3.07 29.48
CA GLN A 759 21.84 3.01 29.14
C GLN A 759 21.37 1.58 28.85
N GLU A 760 22.17 0.80 28.12
CA GLU A 760 21.85 -0.59 27.80
C GLU A 760 22.04 -1.56 28.98
N PHE A 761 22.84 -1.19 30.00
CA PHE A 761 23.05 -2.02 31.20
C PHE A 761 21.98 -1.81 32.30
N ILE A 762 21.35 -0.63 32.37
CA ILE A 762 20.28 -0.33 33.34
C ILE A 762 19.13 -1.37 33.29
N PRO A 763 18.61 -1.79 32.12
CA PRO A 763 17.61 -2.85 32.05
C PRO A 763 18.04 -4.16 32.73
N LEU A 764 19.32 -4.53 32.64
CA LEU A 764 19.84 -5.76 33.24
C LEU A 764 19.88 -5.67 34.76
N ILE A 765 20.34 -4.54 35.29
CA ILE A 765 20.28 -4.25 36.73
C ILE A 765 18.82 -4.28 37.22
N ASN A 766 17.91 -3.62 36.51
CA ASN A 766 16.49 -3.61 36.88
C ASN A 766 15.89 -5.01 36.91
N GLN A 767 16.23 -5.85 35.91
CA GLN A 767 15.80 -7.25 35.89
C GLN A 767 16.34 -8.04 37.09
N LEU A 768 17.62 -7.85 37.44
CA LEU A 768 18.23 -8.50 38.59
C LEU A 768 17.62 -8.06 39.91
N ILE A 769 17.48 -6.76 40.14
CA ILE A 769 16.85 -6.21 41.34
C ILE A 769 15.43 -6.74 41.46
N SER A 770 14.66 -6.76 40.38
CA SER A 770 13.29 -7.29 40.40
C SER A 770 13.22 -8.78 40.73
N LYS A 771 14.15 -9.60 40.22
CA LYS A 771 14.15 -11.06 40.39
C LYS A 771 14.80 -11.53 41.70
N PHE A 772 15.82 -10.84 42.20
CA PHE A 772 16.66 -11.28 43.32
C PHE A 772 16.67 -10.31 44.50
N LYS A 773 15.57 -9.60 44.76
CA LYS A 773 15.44 -8.60 45.84
C LYS A 773 16.08 -9.03 47.17
N VAL A 774 15.91 -10.29 47.56
CA VAL A 774 16.37 -10.84 48.86
C VAL A 774 17.85 -11.25 48.85
N SER A 775 18.42 -11.59 47.69
CA SER A 775 19.81 -12.04 47.57
C SER A 775 20.79 -10.92 47.21
N LEU A 776 20.28 -9.76 46.80
CA LEU A 776 21.03 -8.54 46.48
C LEU A 776 21.03 -7.51 47.62
N LEU A 777 20.12 -7.67 48.59
CA LEU A 777 20.15 -7.02 49.90
C LEU A 777 21.11 -7.79 50.81
#